data_AF-A0A935GEF3-F1
#
_entry.id   AF-A0A935GEF3-F1
#
_cell.length_a   1.000
_cell.length_b   1.000
_cell.length_c   1.000
_cell.angle_alpha   90.00
_cell.angle_beta   90.00
_cell.angle_gamma   90.00
#
_symmetry.space_group_name_H-M   'P 1'
#
loop_
_entity.id
_entity.type
_entity.pdbx_description
1 polymer ?
#
loop_
_entity_poly.entity_id
_entity_poly.type
_entity_poly.pdbx_seq_one_letter_code
_entity_poly.pdbx_strand_id
1 'polypeptide(L)'
;MSDKKPGMLRRLLRFLGSLVRIARTVLSTLLLLIFIAMLASLFGGELKPLPEHALLRLAPTGTLVEQRSYADPRELLGPGGGPAPETRVADLVEAIGAAATDPRITGIALELDELAGGGLDKLETVGQALVAFRAGGKPVIAIGDSYTQSQYYLASFADEIHLNPFGNVLLTGLGSYHLYFKEALDKLRINFHVFRVGTYKDAVEPFIGTGMSDASREHTRAWLAELWRAVATGIEGRRHLAAGAIDDYVDHADTKLAAAHGDGAQLARQSGLVDHVSTRPEILTRLRALAGKGGDERDYGYVELREYLTHLNLRTPANAGRPKIGVLVASGVMYDGDQQAGAIGGDSLARLIRQTREKAAIKALVLRIDSPGGSAFAADLVRQELLATQAEGIPVVVSMGTVAASGGYWIAAEADEIWAEPTTITGSIGVFGMVPTFEDTLAAIGIHNDGVGTSPFAGALRLDRPMSEPAARLIQGSVDNLYRRFVSLVATGRDMDVATVDGIAQGRVWTGRQALERGLVDHLGNLDAAVAAAAHRAGVENYETVPIEPPLDFRERFIRQLMESGELPLSGRDSRRLTARADTVSHESKRNQIARIVVGAVAAGCERILVPWEPRRLAISAVEHLQIGAKIEEVRTPITHSAQDTQAAVLAMREQVAGCSWCWAATAPAAPSPRPGRMPC
;
A
#
# COMPACT_ATOMS: atom_id res chain seq x y z
N MET A 1 -15.51 -33.50 68.92
CA MET A 1 -15.99 -32.10 68.95
C MET A 1 -17.36 -32.06 68.29
N SER A 2 -18.37 -31.62 69.04
CA SER A 2 -19.78 -31.55 68.59
C SER A 2 -19.89 -30.64 67.36
N ASP A 3 -20.39 -31.20 66.27
CA ASP A 3 -20.68 -30.48 65.03
C ASP A 3 -21.88 -29.56 65.29
N LYS A 4 -21.61 -28.35 65.79
CA LYS A 4 -22.64 -27.34 66.07
C LYS A 4 -23.41 -27.08 64.79
N LYS A 5 -24.64 -27.61 64.72
CA LYS A 5 -25.61 -27.31 63.66
C LYS A 5 -25.56 -25.79 63.40
N PRO A 6 -25.24 -25.34 62.18
CA PRO A 6 -25.09 -23.92 61.92
C PRO A 6 -26.38 -23.21 62.30
N GLY A 7 -26.26 -22.14 63.10
CA GLY A 7 -27.40 -21.37 63.58
C GLY A 7 -28.30 -20.90 62.43
N MET A 8 -29.58 -20.68 62.72
CA MET A 8 -30.62 -20.37 61.72
C MET A 8 -30.19 -19.24 60.77
N LEU A 9 -29.54 -18.20 61.30
CA LEU A 9 -28.98 -17.09 60.52
C LEU A 9 -27.89 -17.53 59.52
N ARG A 10 -27.01 -18.44 59.92
CA ARG A 10 -25.93 -18.97 59.05
C ARG A 10 -26.49 -19.89 57.96
N ARG A 11 -27.61 -20.59 58.21
CA ARG A 11 -28.34 -21.36 57.19
C ARG A 11 -29.05 -20.44 56.20
N LEU A 12 -29.70 -19.38 56.70
CA LEU A 12 -30.36 -18.36 55.88
C LEU A 12 -29.36 -17.62 54.98
N LEU A 13 -28.21 -17.21 55.51
CA LEU A 13 -27.15 -16.55 54.73
C LEU A 13 -26.51 -17.49 53.69
N ARG A 14 -26.35 -18.78 53.99
CA ARG A 14 -25.90 -19.77 52.99
C ARG A 14 -26.93 -19.98 51.88
N PHE A 15 -28.22 -19.99 52.23
CA PHE A 15 -29.33 -20.10 51.28
C PHE A 15 -29.43 -18.87 50.37
N LEU A 16 -29.36 -17.66 50.93
CA LEU A 16 -29.27 -16.40 50.17
C LEU A 16 -28.01 -16.38 49.29
N GLY A 17 -26.87 -16.82 49.80
CA GLY A 17 -25.64 -16.95 49.02
C GLY A 17 -25.70 -18.00 47.91
N SER A 18 -26.49 -19.08 48.06
CA SER A 18 -26.78 -19.99 46.95
C SER A 18 -27.71 -19.36 45.91
N LEU A 19 -28.71 -18.58 46.32
CA LEU A 19 -29.61 -17.89 45.39
C LEU A 19 -28.87 -16.84 44.55
N VAL A 20 -27.98 -16.05 45.15
CA VAL A 20 -27.14 -15.09 44.41
C VAL A 20 -26.19 -15.80 43.44
N ARG A 21 -25.61 -16.94 43.83
CA ARG A 21 -24.78 -17.75 42.93
C ARG A 21 -25.59 -18.32 41.76
N ILE A 22 -26.78 -18.86 42.02
CA ILE A 22 -27.67 -19.37 40.98
C ILE A 22 -28.08 -18.23 40.04
N ALA A 23 -28.49 -17.08 40.56
CA ALA A 23 -28.87 -15.92 39.76
C ALA A 23 -27.70 -15.42 38.89
N ARG A 24 -26.48 -15.35 39.46
CA ARG A 24 -25.27 -14.98 38.70
C ARG A 24 -24.94 -16.01 37.63
N THR A 25 -25.03 -17.31 37.92
CA THR A 25 -24.80 -18.37 36.93
C THR A 25 -25.83 -18.31 35.83
N VAL A 26 -27.12 -18.20 36.15
CA VAL A 26 -28.20 -18.07 35.16
C VAL A 26 -28.01 -16.84 34.30
N LEU A 27 -27.70 -15.67 34.89
CA LEU A 27 -27.44 -14.45 34.14
C LEU A 27 -26.18 -14.58 33.25
N SER A 28 -25.10 -15.19 33.75
CA SER A 28 -23.87 -15.40 32.98
C SER A 28 -24.10 -16.37 31.83
N THR A 29 -24.87 -17.45 32.04
CA THR A 29 -25.26 -18.39 30.99
C THR A 29 -26.19 -17.73 29.97
N LEU A 30 -27.14 -16.90 30.40
CA LEU A 30 -28.00 -16.12 29.50
C LEU A 30 -27.19 -15.14 28.66
N LEU A 31 -26.27 -14.38 29.27
CA LEU A 31 -25.38 -13.48 28.56
C LEU A 31 -24.47 -14.24 27.59
N LEU A 32 -23.97 -15.41 27.97
CA LEU A 32 -23.20 -16.28 27.08
C LEU A 32 -24.06 -16.78 25.92
N LEU A 33 -25.30 -17.21 26.15
CA LEU A 33 -26.21 -17.67 25.09
C LEU A 33 -26.63 -16.53 24.17
N ILE A 34 -26.86 -15.32 24.69
CA ILE A 34 -27.11 -14.11 23.89
C ILE A 34 -25.87 -13.76 23.08
N PHE A 35 -24.68 -13.84 23.68
CA PHE A 35 -23.42 -13.61 22.98
C PHE A 35 -23.19 -14.66 21.88
N ILE A 36 -23.46 -15.94 22.15
CA ILE A 36 -23.40 -17.01 21.14
C ILE A 36 -24.46 -16.81 20.06
N ALA A 37 -25.69 -16.39 20.40
CA ALA A 37 -26.74 -16.12 19.42
C ALA A 37 -26.42 -14.88 18.57
N MET A 38 -25.81 -13.85 19.17
CA MET A 38 -25.31 -12.66 18.47
C MET A 38 -24.16 -13.06 17.53
N LEU A 39 -23.17 -13.83 18.00
CA LEU A 39 -22.12 -14.38 17.15
C LEU A 39 -22.71 -15.27 16.04
N ALA A 40 -23.66 -16.15 16.35
CA ALA A 40 -24.32 -17.00 15.36
C ALA A 40 -25.14 -16.18 14.35
N SER A 41 -25.69 -15.02 14.73
CA SER A 41 -26.34 -14.09 13.80
C SER A 41 -25.33 -13.32 12.95
N LEU A 42 -24.16 -13.00 13.51
CA LEU A 42 -23.04 -12.34 12.81
C LEU A 42 -22.37 -13.29 11.81
N PHE A 43 -22.31 -14.59 12.14
CA PHE A 43 -21.71 -15.63 11.30
C PHE A 43 -22.73 -16.47 10.51
N GLY A 44 -24.03 -16.24 10.73
CA GLY A 44 -25.15 -17.02 10.19
C GLY A 44 -25.87 -16.34 9.04
N GLY A 45 -25.16 -15.52 8.26
CA GLY A 45 -25.69 -15.09 6.97
C GLY A 45 -25.87 -16.33 6.08
N GLU A 46 -27.10 -16.57 5.64
CA GLU A 46 -27.35 -17.54 4.56
C GLU A 46 -26.50 -17.11 3.35
N LEU A 47 -25.52 -17.93 2.98
CA LEU A 47 -24.78 -17.78 1.72
C LEU A 47 -25.81 -17.74 0.60
N LYS A 48 -26.04 -16.55 0.06
CA LYS A 48 -27.00 -16.37 -1.02
C LYS A 48 -26.54 -17.21 -2.22
N PRO A 49 -27.44 -17.94 -2.89
CA PRO A 49 -27.05 -18.62 -4.10
C PRO A 49 -26.57 -17.60 -5.13
N LEU A 50 -25.45 -17.92 -5.80
CA LEU A 50 -24.97 -17.10 -6.90
C LEU A 50 -26.07 -16.90 -7.95
N PRO A 51 -26.22 -15.69 -8.51
CA PRO A 51 -27.19 -15.44 -9.58
C PRO A 51 -26.97 -16.38 -10.77
N GLU A 52 -28.04 -16.72 -11.49
CA GLU A 52 -27.97 -17.55 -12.69
C GLU A 52 -27.29 -16.83 -13.87
N HIS A 53 -27.40 -15.50 -13.92
CA HIS A 53 -26.75 -14.62 -14.89
C HIS A 53 -26.22 -13.37 -14.17
N ALA A 54 -24.92 -13.14 -14.21
CA ALA A 54 -24.27 -12.01 -13.56
C ALA A 54 -22.99 -11.59 -14.28
N LEU A 55 -22.61 -10.31 -14.12
CA LEU A 55 -21.23 -9.88 -14.33
C LEU A 55 -20.41 -10.20 -13.07
N LEU A 56 -19.15 -10.60 -13.25
CA LEU A 56 -18.18 -10.54 -12.16
C LEU A 56 -17.75 -9.08 -11.99
N ARG A 57 -18.09 -8.48 -10.85
CA ARG A 57 -17.71 -7.10 -10.53
C ARG A 57 -16.31 -7.11 -9.91
N LEU A 58 -15.37 -6.52 -10.64
CA LEU A 58 -13.99 -6.33 -10.20
C LEU A 58 -13.79 -4.85 -9.87
N ALA A 59 -13.83 -4.53 -8.58
CA ALA A 59 -13.63 -3.19 -8.06
C ALA A 59 -12.45 -3.18 -7.07
N PRO A 60 -11.20 -3.36 -7.53
CA PRO A 60 -10.03 -3.37 -6.64
C PRO A 60 -9.92 -2.03 -5.92
N THR A 61 -9.61 -2.10 -4.63
CA THR A 61 -9.42 -0.92 -3.78
C THR A 61 -7.98 -0.80 -3.31
N GLY A 62 -7.50 0.45 -3.27
CA GLY A 62 -6.15 0.79 -2.85
C GLY A 62 -5.08 0.17 -3.74
N THR A 63 -4.02 -0.39 -3.16
CA THR A 63 -2.87 -0.89 -3.96
C THR A 63 -2.99 -2.39 -4.25
N LEU A 64 -2.59 -2.81 -5.45
CA LEU A 64 -2.41 -4.22 -5.76
C LEU A 64 -1.15 -4.77 -5.09
N VAL A 65 -1.29 -5.88 -4.38
CA VAL A 65 -0.20 -6.49 -3.60
C VAL A 65 -0.11 -8.00 -3.83
N GLU A 66 1.08 -8.58 -3.66
CA GLU A 66 1.28 -10.04 -3.65
C GLU A 66 0.63 -10.68 -2.41
N GLN A 67 0.81 -10.02 -1.27
CA GLN A 67 0.31 -10.42 0.04
C GLN A 67 -0.19 -9.17 0.78
N ARG A 68 -1.33 -9.29 1.47
CA ARG A 68 -1.80 -8.19 2.31
C ARG A 68 -0.86 -7.97 3.50
N SER A 69 -0.59 -6.72 3.78
CA SER A 69 0.12 -6.30 4.98
C SER A 69 -0.69 -6.67 6.22
N TYR A 70 0.00 -6.95 7.32
CA TYR A 70 -0.67 -7.14 8.60
C TYR A 70 -1.31 -5.83 9.06
N ALA A 71 -2.59 -5.91 9.43
CA ALA A 71 -3.35 -4.80 9.98
C ALA A 71 -3.44 -4.95 11.51
N ASP A 72 -2.83 -4.05 12.29
CA ASP A 72 -3.05 -4.07 13.73
C ASP A 72 -4.51 -3.67 14.01
N PRO A 73 -5.30 -4.52 14.70
CA PRO A 73 -6.69 -4.22 15.05
C PRO A 73 -6.87 -2.90 15.84
N ARG A 74 -5.82 -2.45 16.54
CA ARG A 74 -5.81 -1.15 17.26
C ARG A 74 -5.77 0.03 16.30
N GLU A 75 -5.08 -0.09 15.17
CA GLU A 75 -5.01 0.96 14.15
C GLU A 75 -6.35 1.15 13.44
N LEU A 76 -7.11 0.06 13.28
CA LEU A 76 -8.47 0.09 12.70
C LEU A 76 -9.44 0.98 13.49
N LEU A 77 -9.20 1.16 14.80
CA LEU A 77 -10.01 1.97 15.72
C LEU A 77 -9.41 3.37 15.97
N GLY A 78 -8.26 3.67 15.37
CA GLY A 78 -7.55 4.94 15.52
C GLY A 78 -8.17 6.06 14.68
N PRO A 79 -7.93 7.34 15.04
CA PRO A 79 -8.46 8.50 14.32
C PRO A 79 -7.91 8.68 12.89
N GLY A 80 -6.95 7.85 12.46
CA GLY A 80 -6.35 7.88 11.12
C GLY A 80 -7.10 7.06 10.05
N GLY A 81 -8.14 6.32 10.43
CA GLY A 81 -8.66 5.24 9.58
C GLY A 81 -7.67 4.06 9.54
N GLY A 82 -8.17 2.85 9.36
CA GLY A 82 -7.32 1.65 9.31
C GLY A 82 -6.23 1.71 8.22
N PRO A 83 -5.43 0.64 8.08
CA PRO A 83 -4.38 0.59 7.06
C PRO A 83 -4.94 0.86 5.67
N ALA A 84 -4.07 1.37 4.80
CA ALA A 84 -4.43 1.65 3.41
C ALA A 84 -5.08 0.40 2.79
N PRO A 85 -6.16 0.54 2.01
CA PRO A 85 -6.79 -0.60 1.36
C PRO A 85 -5.80 -1.34 0.44
N GLU A 86 -5.90 -2.66 0.41
CA GLU A 86 -5.05 -3.52 -0.41
C GLU A 86 -5.88 -4.62 -1.06
N THR A 87 -5.64 -4.85 -2.36
CA THR A 87 -6.26 -5.94 -3.12
C THR A 87 -5.19 -6.93 -3.54
N ARG A 88 -5.38 -8.22 -3.23
CA ARG A 88 -4.42 -9.27 -3.62
C ARG A 88 -4.56 -9.55 -5.11
N VAL A 89 -3.43 -9.64 -5.80
CA VAL A 89 -3.40 -10.04 -7.22
C VAL A 89 -3.92 -11.45 -7.40
N ALA A 90 -3.54 -12.38 -6.52
CA ALA A 90 -3.99 -13.77 -6.56
C ALA A 90 -5.53 -13.90 -6.51
N ASP A 91 -6.20 -13.15 -5.64
CA ASP A 91 -7.67 -13.14 -5.51
C ASP A 91 -8.33 -12.74 -6.86
N LEU A 92 -7.78 -11.73 -7.55
CA LEU A 92 -8.29 -11.27 -8.83
C LEU A 92 -8.07 -12.32 -9.93
N VAL A 93 -6.85 -12.85 -10.05
CA VAL A 93 -6.50 -13.84 -11.08
C VAL A 93 -7.31 -15.12 -10.93
N GLU A 94 -7.46 -15.62 -9.69
CA GLU A 94 -8.26 -16.81 -9.40
C GLU A 94 -9.72 -16.61 -9.79
N ALA A 95 -10.32 -15.48 -9.40
CA ALA A 95 -11.71 -15.17 -9.72
C ALA A 95 -11.93 -15.01 -11.23
N ILE A 96 -11.03 -14.31 -11.93
CA ILE A 96 -11.10 -14.13 -13.38
C ILE A 96 -10.99 -15.47 -14.09
N GLY A 97 -10.02 -16.31 -13.71
CA GLY A 97 -9.80 -17.62 -14.31
C GLY A 97 -11.00 -18.56 -14.12
N ALA A 98 -11.56 -18.61 -12.91
CA ALA A 98 -12.76 -19.41 -12.65
C ALA A 98 -13.99 -18.88 -13.42
N ALA A 99 -14.18 -17.56 -13.44
CA ALA A 99 -15.29 -16.92 -14.14
C ALA A 99 -15.26 -17.14 -15.65
N ALA A 100 -14.08 -17.35 -16.25
CA ALA A 100 -13.93 -17.63 -17.67
C ALA A 100 -14.76 -18.86 -18.09
N THR A 101 -14.77 -19.91 -17.26
CA THR A 101 -15.48 -21.17 -17.56
C THR A 101 -16.86 -21.28 -16.90
N ASP A 102 -17.21 -20.38 -15.98
CA ASP A 102 -18.49 -20.42 -15.28
C ASP A 102 -19.65 -19.94 -16.19
N PRO A 103 -20.65 -20.77 -16.49
CA PRO A 103 -21.77 -20.40 -17.37
C PRO A 103 -22.67 -19.30 -16.79
N ARG A 104 -22.59 -19.05 -15.47
CA ARG A 104 -23.38 -17.99 -14.81
C ARG A 104 -22.79 -16.61 -15.02
N ILE A 105 -21.48 -16.53 -15.27
CA ILE A 105 -20.79 -15.26 -15.48
C ILE A 105 -20.85 -14.89 -16.96
N THR A 106 -21.58 -13.83 -17.28
CA THR A 106 -21.77 -13.36 -18.66
C THR A 106 -20.69 -12.41 -19.14
N GLY A 107 -19.89 -11.85 -18.22
CA GLY A 107 -18.81 -10.90 -18.51
C GLY A 107 -18.18 -10.34 -17.22
N ILE A 108 -17.28 -9.37 -17.37
CA ILE A 108 -16.65 -8.65 -16.25
C ILE A 108 -17.01 -7.16 -16.32
N ALA A 109 -17.38 -6.59 -15.18
CA ALA A 109 -17.41 -5.14 -14.96
C ALA A 109 -16.16 -4.75 -14.18
N LEU A 110 -15.23 -4.03 -14.81
CA LEU A 110 -13.96 -3.59 -14.25
C LEU A 110 -14.07 -2.12 -13.82
N GLU A 111 -14.27 -1.88 -12.53
CA GLU A 111 -14.44 -0.56 -11.93
C GLU A 111 -13.14 -0.14 -11.22
N LEU A 112 -12.47 0.90 -11.71
CA LEU A 112 -11.10 1.23 -11.28
C LEU A 112 -10.97 2.50 -10.43
N ASP A 113 -12.08 3.19 -10.13
CA ASP A 113 -12.06 4.49 -9.44
C ASP A 113 -11.37 4.45 -8.08
N GLU A 114 -11.47 3.33 -7.36
CA GLU A 114 -10.91 3.16 -6.00
C GLU A 114 -9.54 2.46 -6.02
N LEU A 115 -9.00 2.13 -7.20
CA LEU A 115 -7.65 1.57 -7.36
C LEU A 115 -6.61 2.69 -7.27
N ALA A 116 -5.77 2.65 -6.25
CA ALA A 116 -4.64 3.57 -6.11
C ALA A 116 -3.49 3.23 -7.09
N GLY A 117 -3.31 1.95 -7.43
CA GLY A 117 -2.33 1.49 -8.40
C GLY A 117 -1.70 0.15 -8.02
N GLY A 118 -0.54 -0.15 -8.60
CA GLY A 118 0.25 -1.36 -8.35
C GLY A 118 1.52 -1.34 -9.20
N GLY A 119 2.44 -2.26 -8.91
CA GLY A 119 3.58 -2.49 -9.79
C GLY A 119 3.14 -2.92 -11.20
N LEU A 120 3.97 -2.62 -12.21
CA LEU A 120 3.64 -2.94 -13.60
C LEU A 120 3.41 -4.43 -13.83
N ASP A 121 4.19 -5.30 -13.18
CA ASP A 121 4.01 -6.76 -13.20
C ASP A 121 2.62 -7.18 -12.69
N LYS A 122 2.11 -6.54 -11.65
CA LYS A 122 0.82 -6.86 -11.03
C LYS A 122 -0.33 -6.45 -11.95
N LEU A 123 -0.24 -5.24 -12.51
CA LEU A 123 -1.23 -4.77 -13.48
C LEU A 123 -1.20 -5.63 -14.74
N GLU A 124 -0.02 -6.01 -15.23
CA GLU A 124 0.14 -6.93 -16.35
C GLU A 124 -0.46 -8.31 -16.05
N THR A 125 -0.18 -8.88 -14.87
CA THR A 125 -0.69 -10.18 -14.45
C THR A 125 -2.23 -10.21 -14.44
N VAL A 126 -2.86 -9.19 -13.84
CA VAL A 126 -4.33 -9.07 -13.88
C VAL A 126 -4.82 -8.83 -15.31
N GLY A 127 -4.12 -8.00 -16.09
CA GLY A 127 -4.43 -7.74 -17.49
C GLY A 127 -4.41 -9.01 -18.36
N GLN A 128 -3.40 -9.87 -18.20
CA GLN A 128 -3.29 -11.14 -18.92
C GLN A 128 -4.40 -12.12 -18.51
N ALA A 129 -4.80 -12.14 -17.24
CA ALA A 129 -5.98 -12.89 -16.82
C ALA A 129 -7.26 -12.38 -17.52
N LEU A 130 -7.42 -11.07 -17.69
CA LEU A 130 -8.53 -10.48 -18.46
C LEU A 130 -8.46 -10.88 -19.93
N VAL A 131 -7.29 -10.90 -20.55
CA VAL A 131 -7.11 -11.38 -21.95
C VAL A 131 -7.54 -12.83 -22.07
N ALA A 132 -7.11 -13.70 -21.15
CA ALA A 132 -7.49 -15.10 -21.13
C ALA A 132 -9.00 -15.29 -20.95
N PHE A 133 -9.64 -14.48 -20.09
CA PHE A 133 -11.09 -14.47 -19.92
C PHE A 133 -11.82 -14.10 -21.22
N ARG A 134 -11.36 -13.04 -21.91
CA ARG A 134 -11.94 -12.56 -23.17
C ARG A 134 -11.83 -13.56 -24.31
N ALA A 135 -10.78 -14.38 -24.31
CA ALA A 135 -10.64 -15.46 -25.30
C ALA A 135 -11.81 -16.47 -25.26
N GLY A 136 -12.54 -16.57 -24.13
CA GLY A 136 -13.78 -17.33 -24.00
C GLY A 136 -15.02 -16.67 -24.64
N GLY A 137 -14.89 -15.49 -25.24
CA GLY A 137 -15.97 -14.75 -25.89
C GLY A 137 -16.85 -13.92 -24.95
N LYS A 138 -16.50 -13.84 -23.67
CA LYS A 138 -17.21 -13.02 -22.67
C LYS A 138 -16.58 -11.63 -22.59
N PRO A 139 -17.36 -10.53 -22.63
CA PRO A 139 -16.82 -9.18 -22.66
C PRO A 139 -16.28 -8.73 -21.30
N VAL A 140 -15.26 -7.87 -21.33
CA VAL A 140 -14.76 -7.09 -20.20
C VAL A 140 -15.07 -5.61 -20.45
N ILE A 141 -15.81 -4.99 -19.54
CA ILE A 141 -16.23 -3.58 -19.62
C ILE A 141 -15.49 -2.79 -18.54
N ALA A 142 -14.55 -1.93 -18.92
CA ALA A 142 -13.87 -1.01 -18.02
C ALA A 142 -14.66 0.28 -17.85
N ILE A 143 -14.77 0.73 -16.60
CA ILE A 143 -15.61 1.86 -16.20
C ILE A 143 -14.83 2.73 -15.21
N GLY A 144 -14.83 4.04 -15.45
CA GLY A 144 -14.20 5.00 -14.55
C GLY A 144 -14.74 6.41 -14.74
N ASP A 145 -14.80 7.15 -13.64
CA ASP A 145 -15.04 8.59 -13.66
C ASP A 145 -13.81 9.34 -14.21
N SER A 146 -12.62 8.82 -13.99
CA SER A 146 -11.35 9.21 -14.62
C SER A 146 -10.38 8.04 -14.51
N TYR A 147 -9.33 8.05 -15.31
CA TYR A 147 -8.28 7.04 -15.22
C TYR A 147 -6.93 7.69 -14.96
N THR A 148 -6.30 7.35 -13.83
CA THR A 148 -4.86 7.54 -13.63
C THR A 148 -4.07 6.60 -14.55
N GLN A 149 -2.76 6.80 -14.68
CA GLN A 149 -1.91 5.94 -15.51
C GLN A 149 -2.02 4.46 -15.17
N SER A 150 -2.01 4.09 -13.88
CA SER A 150 -2.14 2.69 -13.45
C SER A 150 -3.53 2.12 -13.73
N GLN A 151 -4.58 2.91 -13.48
CA GLN A 151 -5.96 2.52 -13.78
C GLN A 151 -6.14 2.34 -15.28
N TYR A 152 -5.65 3.27 -16.09
CA TYR A 152 -5.78 3.22 -17.54
C TYR A 152 -4.98 2.06 -18.14
N TYR A 153 -3.78 1.78 -17.62
CA TYR A 153 -3.00 0.63 -18.05
C TYR A 153 -3.80 -0.66 -17.92
N LEU A 154 -4.45 -0.87 -16.78
CA LEU A 154 -5.31 -2.04 -16.57
C LEU A 154 -6.60 -1.98 -17.41
N ALA A 155 -7.24 -0.80 -17.53
CA ALA A 155 -8.42 -0.61 -18.37
C ALA A 155 -8.15 -0.94 -19.85
N SER A 156 -6.92 -0.71 -20.34
CA SER A 156 -6.53 -0.97 -21.73
C SER A 156 -6.65 -2.44 -22.15
N PHE A 157 -6.80 -3.38 -21.20
CA PHE A 157 -7.03 -4.80 -21.47
C PHE A 157 -8.51 -5.15 -21.74
N ALA A 158 -9.44 -4.25 -21.46
CA ALA A 158 -10.87 -4.45 -21.65
C ALA A 158 -11.29 -4.43 -23.14
N ASP A 159 -12.47 -4.96 -23.44
CA ASP A 159 -13.09 -4.84 -24.77
C ASP A 159 -13.67 -3.44 -24.99
N GLU A 160 -14.25 -2.87 -23.94
CA GLU A 160 -14.92 -1.55 -23.96
C GLU A 160 -14.45 -0.72 -22.77
N ILE A 161 -14.04 0.52 -23.01
CA ILE A 161 -13.64 1.49 -21.99
C ILE A 161 -14.61 2.67 -21.98
N HIS A 162 -15.33 2.84 -20.86
CA HIS A 162 -16.25 3.94 -20.62
C HIS A 162 -15.64 4.99 -19.69
N LEU A 163 -15.61 6.24 -20.17
CA LEU A 163 -15.17 7.41 -19.41
C LEU A 163 -16.34 8.34 -19.14
N ASN A 164 -16.42 8.89 -17.93
CA ASN A 164 -17.41 9.91 -17.60
C ASN A 164 -17.21 11.20 -18.44
N PRO A 165 -18.28 11.93 -18.86
CA PRO A 165 -18.17 13.18 -19.60
C PRO A 165 -17.31 14.28 -18.96
N PHE A 166 -17.14 14.27 -17.64
CA PHE A 166 -16.27 15.22 -16.93
C PHE A 166 -14.91 14.61 -16.55
N GLY A 167 -14.61 13.41 -17.05
CA GLY A 167 -13.41 12.66 -16.75
C GLY A 167 -12.23 13.00 -17.64
N ASN A 168 -11.10 12.35 -17.35
CA ASN A 168 -9.91 12.36 -18.21
C ASN A 168 -9.15 11.04 -18.11
N VAL A 169 -8.25 10.81 -19.08
CA VAL A 169 -7.21 9.78 -19.01
C VAL A 169 -5.88 10.49 -18.77
N LEU A 170 -5.34 10.34 -17.56
CA LEU A 170 -4.12 10.98 -17.10
C LEU A 170 -2.92 10.03 -17.26
N LEU A 171 -2.25 10.12 -18.40
CA LEU A 171 -0.94 9.51 -18.65
C LEU A 171 0.15 10.56 -18.43
N THR A 172 1.20 10.19 -17.69
CA THR A 172 2.23 11.15 -17.22
C THR A 172 3.66 10.73 -17.54
N GLY A 173 3.85 9.54 -18.12
CA GLY A 173 5.18 8.95 -18.24
C GLY A 173 5.67 8.36 -16.91
N LEU A 174 6.97 8.03 -16.87
CA LEU A 174 7.66 7.56 -15.66
C LEU A 174 8.76 8.55 -15.28
N GLY A 175 8.96 8.75 -13.97
CA GLY A 175 10.00 9.62 -13.43
C GLY A 175 10.55 9.11 -12.11
N SER A 176 11.81 9.43 -11.84
CA SER A 176 12.49 9.17 -10.57
C SER A 176 13.03 10.50 -10.04
N TYR A 177 12.40 11.00 -8.98
CA TYR A 177 12.76 12.25 -8.32
C TYR A 177 12.99 11.96 -6.84
N HIS A 178 14.20 12.26 -6.36
CA HIS A 178 14.59 12.06 -4.98
C HIS A 178 14.96 13.39 -4.34
N LEU A 179 14.69 13.52 -3.04
CA LEU A 179 15.22 14.61 -2.24
C LEU A 179 16.69 14.35 -1.92
N TYR A 180 17.48 15.42 -1.91
CA TYR A 180 18.89 15.40 -1.53
C TYR A 180 19.08 16.31 -0.32
N PHE A 181 19.59 15.74 0.77
CA PHE A 181 19.57 16.33 2.10
C PHE A 181 20.92 16.88 2.53
N LYS A 182 22.00 16.66 1.76
CA LYS A 182 23.37 16.97 2.19
C LYS A 182 23.53 18.36 2.81
N GLU A 183 23.09 19.42 2.14
CA GLU A 183 23.20 20.78 2.69
C GLU A 183 22.33 21.03 3.92
N ALA A 184 21.18 20.37 4.04
CA ALA A 184 20.34 20.45 5.23
C ALA A 184 21.01 19.74 6.41
N LEU A 185 21.61 18.58 6.16
CA LEU A 185 22.38 17.82 7.15
C LEU A 185 23.62 18.59 7.61
N ASP A 186 24.34 19.25 6.69
CA ASP A 186 25.47 20.13 7.01
C ASP A 186 25.02 21.29 7.93
N LYS A 187 23.85 21.90 7.67
CA LYS A 187 23.27 22.96 8.52
C LYS A 187 22.89 22.46 9.91
N LEU A 188 22.37 21.23 10.00
CA LEU A 188 22.07 20.55 11.26
C LEU A 188 23.31 19.98 11.94
N ARG A 189 24.48 20.06 11.27
CA ARG A 189 25.77 19.51 11.72
C ARG A 189 25.71 18.01 12.02
N ILE A 190 24.96 17.28 11.19
CA ILE A 190 24.86 15.82 11.26
C ILE A 190 25.87 15.23 10.29
N ASN A 191 26.77 14.40 10.78
CA ASN A 191 27.80 13.75 9.97
C ASN A 191 27.30 12.40 9.49
N PHE A 192 27.35 12.13 8.19
CA PHE A 192 26.99 10.83 7.62
C PHE A 192 28.24 10.11 7.10
N HIS A 193 28.61 9.02 7.77
CA HIS A 193 29.70 8.14 7.35
C HIS A 193 29.15 7.06 6.41
N VAL A 194 29.51 7.12 5.13
CA VAL A 194 29.03 6.19 4.10
C VAL A 194 30.14 5.22 3.71
N PHE A 195 29.80 3.95 3.71
CA PHE A 195 30.64 2.83 3.29
C PHE A 195 29.93 2.15 2.13
N ARG A 196 30.56 2.02 0.96
CA ARG A 196 29.89 1.40 -0.19
C ARG A 196 30.87 0.69 -1.11
N VAL A 197 30.35 -0.31 -1.81
CA VAL A 197 30.96 -0.87 -3.02
C VAL A 197 29.89 -0.97 -4.11
N GLY A 198 30.21 -0.37 -5.26
CA GLY A 198 29.35 -0.29 -6.43
C GLY A 198 29.15 1.14 -6.90
N THR A 199 29.61 1.45 -8.12
CA THR A 199 29.43 2.75 -8.78
C THR A 199 27.97 3.18 -8.89
N TYR A 200 27.07 2.22 -9.10
CA TYR A 200 25.64 2.43 -9.26
C TYR A 200 24.85 2.17 -7.98
N LYS A 201 25.53 1.90 -6.83
CA LYS A 201 24.85 1.70 -5.55
C LYS A 201 24.53 3.06 -4.92
N ASP A 202 23.39 3.61 -5.32
CA ASP A 202 23.08 5.03 -5.21
C ASP A 202 22.01 5.41 -4.17
N ALA A 203 21.47 4.43 -3.44
CA ALA A 203 20.57 4.66 -2.32
C ALA A 203 21.15 5.60 -1.23
N VAL A 204 22.48 5.77 -1.20
CA VAL A 204 23.19 6.65 -0.27
C VAL A 204 23.34 8.09 -0.77
N GLU A 205 23.18 8.35 -2.06
CA GLU A 205 23.43 9.67 -2.67
C GLU A 205 22.61 10.81 -2.04
N PRO A 206 21.32 10.62 -1.65
CA PRO A 206 20.55 11.64 -0.94
C PRO A 206 21.24 12.23 0.29
N PHE A 207 22.12 11.48 0.95
CA PHE A 207 22.77 11.89 2.20
C PHE A 207 24.15 12.52 2.00
N ILE A 208 24.76 12.36 0.82
CA ILE A 208 26.14 12.80 0.54
C ILE A 208 26.25 13.82 -0.59
N GLY A 209 25.19 13.99 -1.39
CA GLY A 209 25.16 14.91 -2.53
C GLY A 209 23.97 15.86 -2.52
N THR A 210 23.96 16.79 -3.46
CA THR A 210 22.85 17.73 -3.72
C THR A 210 22.06 17.38 -4.99
N GLY A 211 22.47 16.30 -5.68
CA GLY A 211 21.81 15.79 -6.87
C GLY A 211 22.36 14.44 -7.28
N MET A 212 21.67 13.81 -8.23
CA MET A 212 21.99 12.50 -8.77
C MET A 212 23.33 12.52 -9.53
N SER A 213 24.21 11.56 -9.23
CA SER A 213 25.47 11.38 -9.95
C SER A 213 25.23 10.98 -11.42
N ASP A 214 26.27 11.11 -12.25
CA ASP A 214 26.16 10.74 -13.66
C ASP A 214 25.89 9.23 -13.84
N ALA A 215 26.51 8.38 -13.02
CA ALA A 215 26.27 6.94 -13.03
C ALA A 215 24.82 6.60 -12.65
N SER A 216 24.32 7.20 -11.57
CA SER A 216 22.92 7.06 -11.15
C SER A 216 21.92 7.57 -12.17
N ARG A 217 22.28 8.63 -12.89
CA ARG A 217 21.45 9.18 -13.95
C ARG A 217 21.42 8.30 -15.19
N GLU A 218 22.56 7.71 -15.55
CA GLU A 218 22.69 6.79 -16.68
C GLU A 218 21.81 5.56 -16.50
N HIS A 219 22.02 4.78 -15.42
CA HIS A 219 21.27 3.52 -15.24
C HIS A 219 19.78 3.78 -14.93
N THR A 220 19.45 4.87 -14.23
CA THR A 220 18.05 5.22 -13.93
C THR A 220 17.26 5.56 -15.17
N ARG A 221 17.84 6.36 -16.07
CA ARG A 221 17.22 6.64 -17.38
C ARG A 221 17.06 5.37 -18.21
N ALA A 222 18.04 4.47 -18.18
CA ALA A 222 18.00 3.26 -18.97
C ALA A 222 16.82 2.35 -18.60
N TRP A 223 16.62 2.06 -17.31
CA TRP A 223 15.50 1.22 -16.90
C TRP A 223 14.15 1.96 -16.99
N LEU A 224 14.09 3.27 -16.70
CA LEU A 224 12.86 4.05 -16.89
C LEU A 224 12.38 4.05 -18.34
N ALA A 225 13.29 4.26 -19.29
CA ALA A 225 12.96 4.28 -20.71
C ALA A 225 12.42 2.93 -21.20
N GLU A 226 12.95 1.84 -20.66
CA GLU A 226 12.49 0.49 -21.01
C GLU A 226 11.12 0.18 -20.42
N LEU A 227 10.90 0.50 -19.14
CA LEU A 227 9.59 0.33 -18.51
C LEU A 227 8.52 1.19 -19.20
N TRP A 228 8.85 2.45 -19.52
CA TRP A 228 7.92 3.34 -20.22
C TRP A 228 7.60 2.82 -21.61
N ARG A 229 8.61 2.35 -22.37
CA ARG A 229 8.38 1.73 -23.67
C ARG A 229 7.43 0.54 -23.57
N ALA A 230 7.59 -0.33 -22.57
CA ALA A 230 6.68 -1.46 -22.36
C ALA A 230 5.24 -0.99 -22.09
N VAL A 231 5.07 0.06 -21.28
CA VAL A 231 3.76 0.66 -21.00
C VAL A 231 3.13 1.25 -22.26
N ALA A 232 3.84 2.15 -22.94
CA ALA A 232 3.36 2.86 -24.12
C ALA A 232 3.00 1.89 -25.24
N THR A 233 3.93 1.02 -25.63
CA THR A 233 3.70 0.05 -26.72
C THR A 233 2.61 -0.97 -26.37
N GLY A 234 2.48 -1.37 -25.10
CA GLY A 234 1.41 -2.22 -24.63
C GLY A 234 0.02 -1.58 -24.82
N ILE A 235 -0.10 -0.30 -24.45
CA ILE A 235 -1.34 0.46 -24.66
C ILE A 235 -1.61 0.64 -26.15
N GLU A 236 -0.62 1.07 -26.94
CA GLU A 236 -0.75 1.27 -28.39
C GLU A 236 -1.23 0.01 -29.10
N GLY A 237 -0.62 -1.15 -28.77
CA GLY A 237 -1.01 -2.43 -29.34
C GLY A 237 -2.45 -2.83 -29.00
N ARG A 238 -2.87 -2.67 -27.74
CA ARG A 238 -4.22 -3.04 -27.28
C ARG A 238 -5.31 -2.09 -27.79
N ARG A 239 -4.99 -0.81 -27.96
CA ARG A 239 -5.90 0.23 -28.46
C ARG A 239 -5.80 0.44 -29.97
N HIS A 240 -4.97 -0.34 -30.66
CA HIS A 240 -4.71 -0.24 -32.10
C HIS A 240 -4.30 1.17 -32.55
N LEU A 241 -3.48 1.83 -31.74
CA LEU A 241 -2.95 3.17 -32.03
C LEU A 241 -1.66 3.07 -32.86
N ALA A 242 -1.31 4.16 -33.53
CA ALA A 242 -0.03 4.25 -34.22
C ALA A 242 1.14 4.22 -33.20
N ALA A 243 2.29 3.71 -33.63
CA ALA A 243 3.50 3.71 -32.81
C ALA A 243 3.90 5.14 -32.44
N GLY A 244 4.17 5.38 -31.16
CA GLY A 244 4.51 6.70 -30.60
C GLY A 244 3.29 7.60 -30.33
N ALA A 245 2.06 7.11 -30.51
CA ALA A 245 0.85 7.87 -30.19
C ALA A 245 0.74 8.18 -28.69
N ILE A 246 1.22 7.28 -27.82
CA ILE A 246 1.18 7.50 -26.37
C ILE A 246 2.24 8.51 -25.94
N ASP A 247 3.44 8.46 -26.54
CA ASP A 247 4.47 9.48 -26.33
C ASP A 247 3.95 10.86 -26.78
N ASP A 248 3.38 10.95 -27.99
CA ASP A 248 2.78 12.19 -28.49
C ASP A 248 1.63 12.70 -27.60
N TYR A 249 0.79 11.81 -27.07
CA TYR A 249 -0.30 12.16 -26.15
C TYR A 249 0.24 12.79 -24.85
N VAL A 250 1.30 12.22 -24.28
CA VAL A 250 1.90 12.68 -23.02
C VAL A 250 2.72 13.94 -23.21
N ASP A 251 3.63 13.95 -24.19
CA ASP A 251 4.59 15.05 -24.42
C ASP A 251 3.91 16.34 -24.88
N HIS A 252 2.73 16.23 -25.50
CA HIS A 252 1.93 17.37 -25.97
C HIS A 252 0.57 17.49 -25.26
N ALA A 253 0.44 16.93 -24.05
CA ALA A 253 -0.82 16.90 -23.31
C ALA A 253 -1.44 18.29 -23.12
N ASP A 254 -0.61 19.31 -22.87
CA ASP A 254 -1.03 20.70 -22.67
C ASP A 254 -1.69 21.30 -23.94
N THR A 255 -1.04 21.15 -25.09
CA THR A 255 -1.51 21.70 -26.36
C THR A 255 -2.70 20.91 -26.91
N LYS A 256 -2.70 19.58 -26.76
CA LYS A 256 -3.83 18.71 -27.13
C LYS A 256 -5.06 18.99 -26.29
N LEU A 257 -4.91 19.19 -24.98
CA LEU A 257 -6.02 19.57 -24.10
C LEU A 257 -6.56 20.96 -24.44
N ALA A 258 -5.68 21.92 -24.75
CA ALA A 258 -6.10 23.25 -25.21
C ALA A 258 -6.88 23.18 -26.54
N ALA A 259 -6.46 22.33 -27.48
CA ALA A 259 -7.18 22.10 -28.74
C ALA A 259 -8.55 21.43 -28.52
N ALA A 260 -8.69 20.62 -27.47
CA ALA A 260 -9.96 20.06 -27.01
C ALA A 260 -10.75 21.04 -26.09
N HIS A 261 -10.37 22.32 -26.02
CA HIS A 261 -11.01 23.34 -25.17
C HIS A 261 -11.07 22.99 -23.68
N GLY A 262 -10.10 22.23 -23.17
CA GLY A 262 -10.06 21.77 -21.78
C GLY A 262 -10.91 20.52 -21.50
N ASP A 263 -11.57 19.94 -22.51
CA ASP A 263 -12.37 18.73 -22.35
C ASP A 263 -11.51 17.46 -22.44
N GLY A 264 -11.15 16.92 -21.28
CA GLY A 264 -10.34 15.72 -21.17
C GLY A 264 -11.03 14.45 -21.67
N ALA A 265 -12.36 14.35 -21.58
CA ALA A 265 -13.11 13.19 -22.01
C ALA A 265 -13.18 13.13 -23.54
N GLN A 266 -13.42 14.26 -24.19
CA GLN A 266 -13.37 14.39 -25.64
C GLN A 266 -11.95 14.17 -26.18
N LEU A 267 -10.93 14.71 -25.52
CA LEU A 267 -9.54 14.45 -25.90
C LEU A 267 -9.24 12.94 -25.87
N ALA A 268 -9.58 12.25 -24.78
CA ALA A 268 -9.37 10.81 -24.66
C ALA A 268 -10.11 10.03 -25.76
N ARG A 269 -11.36 10.43 -26.08
CA ARG A 269 -12.16 9.79 -27.12
C ARG A 269 -11.58 10.00 -28.52
N GLN A 270 -11.19 11.23 -28.85
CA GLN A 270 -10.59 11.59 -30.14
C GLN A 270 -9.21 10.94 -30.33
N SER A 271 -8.47 10.74 -29.24
CA SER A 271 -7.17 10.06 -29.24
C SER A 271 -7.28 8.53 -29.30
N GLY A 272 -8.49 7.97 -29.37
CA GLY A 272 -8.72 6.52 -29.41
C GLY A 272 -8.49 5.80 -28.07
N LEU A 273 -8.25 6.55 -26.99
CA LEU A 273 -7.95 5.99 -25.67
C LEU A 273 -9.19 5.36 -25.01
N VAL A 274 -10.39 5.87 -25.31
CA VAL A 274 -11.65 5.35 -24.75
C VAL A 274 -12.67 5.06 -25.84
N ASP A 275 -13.52 4.06 -25.60
CA ASP A 275 -14.56 3.63 -26.54
C ASP A 275 -15.83 4.44 -26.41
N HIS A 276 -16.12 4.92 -25.20
CA HIS A 276 -17.33 5.69 -24.95
C HIS A 276 -17.07 6.78 -23.91
N VAL A 277 -17.68 7.94 -24.18
CA VAL A 277 -17.92 8.96 -23.15
C VAL A 277 -19.35 8.75 -22.68
N SER A 278 -19.54 8.26 -21.46
CA SER A 278 -20.83 7.77 -20.96
C SER A 278 -21.14 8.27 -19.56
N THR A 279 -22.37 8.72 -19.38
CA THR A 279 -22.95 8.99 -18.07
C THR A 279 -23.22 7.68 -17.31
N ARG A 280 -23.31 7.75 -15.97
CA ARG A 280 -23.62 6.57 -15.14
C ARG A 280 -24.92 5.85 -15.55
N PRO A 281 -26.03 6.55 -15.91
CA PRO A 281 -27.23 5.87 -16.43
C PRO A 281 -27.00 5.09 -17.73
N GLU A 282 -26.17 5.60 -18.64
CA GLU A 282 -25.84 4.91 -19.89
C GLU A 282 -24.98 3.68 -19.62
N ILE A 283 -23.99 3.79 -18.73
CA ILE A 283 -23.17 2.66 -18.26
C ILE A 283 -24.07 1.59 -17.62
N LEU A 284 -24.95 1.98 -16.70
CA LEU A 284 -25.89 1.06 -16.07
C LEU A 284 -26.78 0.34 -17.09
N THR A 285 -27.21 1.05 -18.13
CA THR A 285 -27.99 0.47 -19.23
C THR A 285 -27.17 -0.58 -20.00
N ARG A 286 -25.89 -0.29 -20.28
CA ARG A 286 -24.96 -1.23 -20.92
C ARG A 286 -24.75 -2.50 -20.08
N LEU A 287 -24.50 -2.36 -18.78
CA LEU A 287 -24.28 -3.50 -17.87
C LEU A 287 -25.54 -4.37 -17.71
N ARG A 288 -26.72 -3.75 -17.65
CA ARG A 288 -28.01 -4.47 -17.60
C ARG A 288 -28.29 -5.25 -18.88
N ALA A 289 -27.81 -4.79 -20.03
CA ALA A 289 -27.94 -5.54 -21.27
C ALA A 289 -27.15 -6.85 -21.24
N LEU A 290 -26.07 -6.93 -20.44
CA LEU A 290 -25.20 -8.11 -20.35
C LEU A 290 -25.63 -9.10 -19.26
N ALA A 291 -26.22 -8.63 -18.17
CA ALA A 291 -26.53 -9.47 -17.00
C ALA A 291 -27.93 -9.27 -16.40
N GLY A 292 -28.78 -8.47 -17.02
CA GLY A 292 -30.11 -8.16 -16.50
C GLY A 292 -30.08 -7.23 -15.28
N LYS A 293 -31.22 -7.12 -14.60
CA LYS A 293 -31.35 -6.35 -13.36
C LYS A 293 -30.80 -7.16 -12.18
N GLY A 294 -30.19 -6.47 -11.23
CA GLY A 294 -29.74 -7.08 -9.98
C GLY A 294 -30.87 -7.33 -8.98
N GLY A 295 -30.51 -7.78 -7.77
CA GLY A 295 -31.45 -7.94 -6.66
C GLY A 295 -32.07 -6.61 -6.17
N ASP A 296 -31.39 -5.47 -6.38
CA ASP A 296 -31.97 -4.13 -6.32
C ASP A 296 -32.31 -3.70 -7.76
N GLU A 297 -33.57 -3.36 -8.01
CA GLU A 297 -34.02 -2.91 -9.35
C GLU A 297 -33.31 -1.64 -9.86
N ARG A 298 -32.56 -0.95 -8.99
CA ARG A 298 -31.72 0.21 -9.34
C ARG A 298 -30.31 -0.17 -9.80
N ASP A 299 -29.96 -1.45 -9.76
CA ASP A 299 -28.62 -1.94 -10.10
C ASP A 299 -28.64 -2.95 -11.28
N TYR A 300 -27.48 -3.48 -11.64
CA TYR A 300 -27.31 -4.55 -12.64
C TYR A 300 -27.05 -5.91 -11.95
N GLY A 301 -27.21 -7.01 -12.67
CA GLY A 301 -26.89 -8.35 -12.17
C GLY A 301 -25.38 -8.52 -12.02
N TYR A 302 -24.85 -8.57 -10.79
CA TYR A 302 -23.45 -8.87 -10.55
C TYR A 302 -23.24 -9.78 -9.34
N VAL A 303 -22.05 -10.36 -9.29
CA VAL A 303 -21.47 -10.97 -8.10
C VAL A 303 -20.19 -10.20 -7.74
N GLU A 304 -20.02 -9.90 -6.45
CA GLU A 304 -18.80 -9.28 -5.95
C GLU A 304 -17.64 -10.29 -5.91
N LEU A 305 -16.42 -9.81 -6.13
CA LEU A 305 -15.20 -10.63 -6.08
C LEU A 305 -15.13 -11.58 -4.87
N ARG A 306 -15.35 -11.04 -3.66
CA ARG A 306 -15.25 -11.81 -2.40
C ARG A 306 -16.32 -12.88 -2.29
N GLU A 307 -17.56 -12.54 -2.66
CA GLU A 307 -18.67 -13.47 -2.66
C GLU A 307 -18.39 -14.61 -3.63
N TYR A 308 -17.89 -14.29 -4.84
CA TYR A 308 -17.54 -15.27 -5.85
C TYR A 308 -16.45 -16.25 -5.36
N LEU A 309 -15.34 -15.74 -4.83
CA LEU A 309 -14.25 -16.56 -4.26
C LEU A 309 -14.73 -17.44 -3.09
N THR A 310 -15.62 -16.93 -2.24
CA THR A 310 -16.21 -17.71 -1.15
C THR A 310 -16.97 -18.93 -1.68
N HIS A 311 -17.76 -18.74 -2.76
CA HIS A 311 -18.46 -19.84 -3.41
C HIS A 311 -17.53 -20.85 -4.11
N LEU A 312 -16.42 -20.40 -4.68
CA LEU A 312 -15.40 -21.30 -5.25
C LEU A 312 -14.78 -22.18 -4.17
N ASN A 313 -14.35 -21.58 -3.07
CA ASN A 313 -13.72 -22.27 -1.95
C ASN A 313 -14.64 -23.32 -1.28
N LEU A 314 -15.95 -23.10 -1.27
CA LEU A 314 -16.92 -24.07 -0.75
C LEU A 314 -17.20 -25.24 -1.69
N ARG A 315 -16.96 -25.06 -3.00
CA ARG A 315 -17.23 -26.08 -4.03
C ARG A 315 -16.02 -26.94 -4.35
N THR A 316 -14.82 -26.46 -4.11
CA THR A 316 -13.59 -27.22 -4.35
C THR A 316 -13.53 -28.40 -3.36
N PRO A 317 -13.63 -29.66 -3.83
CA PRO A 317 -13.40 -30.81 -2.96
C PRO A 317 -11.97 -30.71 -2.44
N ALA A 318 -11.75 -31.03 -1.16
CA ALA A 318 -10.40 -31.25 -0.66
C ALA A 318 -9.79 -32.40 -1.47
N ASN A 319 -8.92 -32.09 -2.44
CA ASN A 319 -8.25 -33.08 -3.27
C ASN A 319 -7.13 -33.75 -2.46
N ALA A 320 -7.54 -34.54 -1.46
CA ALA A 320 -6.65 -35.30 -0.62
C ALA A 320 -5.81 -36.25 -1.50
N GLY A 321 -4.51 -35.98 -1.59
CA GLY A 321 -3.53 -36.86 -2.25
C GLY A 321 -2.84 -36.32 -3.50
N ARG A 322 -3.22 -35.15 -4.05
CA ARG A 322 -2.44 -34.54 -5.14
C ARG A 322 -1.08 -34.03 -4.63
N PRO A 323 0.01 -34.19 -5.41
CA PRO A 323 1.26 -33.49 -5.16
C PRO A 323 1.06 -31.98 -5.04
N LYS A 324 1.80 -31.34 -4.13
CA LYS A 324 1.62 -29.91 -3.85
C LYS A 324 2.85 -29.12 -4.27
N ILE A 325 2.63 -27.99 -4.92
CA ILE A 325 3.65 -26.97 -5.17
C ILE A 325 3.41 -25.85 -4.17
N GLY A 326 4.39 -25.62 -3.30
CA GLY A 326 4.29 -24.56 -2.30
C GLY A 326 4.63 -23.22 -2.89
N VAL A 327 3.78 -22.21 -2.72
CA VAL A 327 4.06 -20.82 -3.13
C VAL A 327 4.29 -19.99 -1.87
N LEU A 328 5.51 -19.48 -1.70
CA LEU A 328 5.92 -18.63 -0.59
C LEU A 328 6.18 -17.21 -1.10
N VAL A 329 5.48 -16.24 -0.52
CA VAL A 329 5.66 -14.81 -0.87
C VAL A 329 6.68 -14.17 0.06
N ALA A 330 7.69 -13.53 -0.52
CA ALA A 330 8.67 -12.69 0.14
C ALA A 330 8.50 -11.24 -0.34
N SER A 331 7.65 -10.48 0.35
CA SER A 331 7.23 -9.13 -0.06
C SER A 331 7.64 -8.07 0.96
N GLY A 332 8.22 -6.97 0.48
CA GLY A 332 8.61 -5.81 1.29
C GLY A 332 10.11 -5.72 1.61
N VAL A 333 10.48 -4.77 2.45
CA VAL A 333 11.88 -4.56 2.89
C VAL A 333 12.30 -5.70 3.81
N MET A 334 13.56 -6.13 3.67
CA MET A 334 14.13 -7.22 4.45
C MET A 334 14.83 -6.73 5.72
N TYR A 335 14.46 -7.30 6.86
CA TYR A 335 15.00 -7.00 8.18
C TYR A 335 15.49 -8.29 8.86
N ASP A 336 16.39 -8.11 9.83
CA ASP A 336 16.75 -9.18 10.77
C ASP A 336 15.57 -9.49 11.70
N GLY A 337 15.52 -10.70 12.25
CA GLY A 337 14.46 -11.11 13.16
C GLY A 337 13.18 -11.57 12.46
N ASP A 338 12.12 -11.61 13.26
CA ASP A 338 10.76 -11.91 12.79
C ASP A 338 10.07 -10.65 12.30
N GLN A 339 9.35 -10.76 11.19
CA GLN A 339 8.49 -9.69 10.67
C GLN A 339 7.08 -10.24 10.38
N GLN A 340 6.11 -9.34 10.43
CA GLN A 340 4.75 -9.60 9.97
C GLN A 340 4.65 -9.39 8.44
N ALA A 341 3.55 -9.86 7.85
CA ALA A 341 3.28 -9.64 6.43
C ALA A 341 3.32 -8.15 6.07
N GLY A 342 3.92 -7.82 4.92
CA GLY A 342 4.25 -6.45 4.51
C GLY A 342 5.75 -6.12 4.64
N ALA A 343 6.52 -6.95 5.37
CA ALA A 343 7.97 -6.92 5.40
C ALA A 343 8.54 -8.35 5.43
N ILE A 344 9.82 -8.49 5.10
CA ILE A 344 10.51 -9.79 5.15
C ILE A 344 11.36 -9.84 6.42
N GLY A 345 11.09 -10.79 7.30
CA GLY A 345 11.95 -11.10 8.44
C GLY A 345 12.80 -12.32 8.16
N GLY A 346 14.13 -12.18 8.27
CA GLY A 346 15.07 -13.27 8.02
C GLY A 346 14.69 -14.55 8.76
N ASP A 347 14.43 -14.45 10.07
CA ASP A 347 14.08 -15.60 10.91
C ASP A 347 12.71 -16.18 10.57
N SER A 348 11.71 -15.31 10.37
CA SER A 348 10.34 -15.74 10.06
C SER A 348 10.25 -16.44 8.70
N LEU A 349 10.92 -15.93 7.67
CA LEU A 349 10.90 -16.51 6.33
C LEU A 349 11.73 -17.80 6.27
N ALA A 350 12.92 -17.80 6.88
CA ALA A 350 13.75 -19.00 7.04
C ALA A 350 12.97 -20.15 7.71
N ARG A 351 12.20 -19.84 8.75
CA ARG A 351 11.36 -20.82 9.45
C ARG A 351 10.24 -21.38 8.56
N LEU A 352 9.60 -20.56 7.74
CA LEU A 352 8.58 -21.02 6.79
C LEU A 352 9.16 -21.94 5.72
N ILE A 353 10.36 -21.61 5.22
CA ILE A 353 11.09 -22.47 4.27
C ILE A 353 11.41 -23.82 4.92
N ARG A 354 11.93 -23.82 6.15
CA ARG A 354 12.18 -25.04 6.93
C ARG A 354 10.93 -25.90 7.12
N GLN A 355 9.82 -25.28 7.54
CA GLN A 355 8.54 -25.97 7.69
C GLN A 355 8.00 -26.54 6.36
N THR A 356 8.40 -25.95 5.23
CA THR A 356 8.03 -26.45 3.90
C THR A 356 8.75 -27.77 3.61
N ARG A 357 10.04 -27.88 3.97
CA ARG A 357 10.82 -29.12 3.84
C ARG A 357 10.24 -30.26 4.68
N GLU A 358 9.79 -29.94 5.89
CA GLU A 358 9.20 -30.93 6.82
C GLU A 358 7.85 -31.49 6.34
N LYS A 359 7.19 -30.84 5.37
CA LYS A 359 5.89 -31.27 4.82
C LYS A 359 6.09 -32.19 3.61
N ALA A 360 6.02 -33.51 3.84
CA ALA A 360 6.20 -34.55 2.81
C ALA A 360 5.32 -34.44 1.53
N ALA A 361 4.23 -33.66 1.58
CA ALA A 361 3.35 -33.43 0.44
C ALA A 361 3.86 -32.37 -0.55
N ILE A 362 4.76 -31.47 -0.13
CA ILE A 362 5.32 -30.42 -0.99
C ILE A 362 6.41 -31.03 -1.87
N LYS A 363 6.29 -30.89 -3.19
CA LYS A 363 7.22 -31.45 -4.19
C LYS A 363 8.16 -30.42 -4.80
N ALA A 364 7.78 -29.15 -4.79
CA ALA A 364 8.66 -28.02 -5.11
C ALA A 364 8.21 -26.77 -4.36
N LEU A 365 9.14 -25.82 -4.22
CA LEU A 365 8.92 -24.50 -3.64
C LEU A 365 9.06 -23.44 -4.74
N VAL A 366 8.04 -22.60 -4.89
CA VAL A 366 8.10 -21.36 -5.65
C VAL A 366 8.24 -20.20 -4.68
N LEU A 367 9.33 -19.45 -4.79
CA LEU A 367 9.56 -18.23 -4.01
C LEU A 367 9.18 -17.01 -4.86
N ARG A 368 8.05 -16.38 -4.52
CA ARG A 368 7.55 -15.14 -5.15
C ARG A 368 8.18 -13.93 -4.45
N ILE A 369 9.13 -13.27 -5.08
CA ILE A 369 9.90 -12.16 -4.50
C ILE A 369 9.37 -10.82 -5.00
N ASP A 370 8.99 -9.95 -4.07
CA ASP A 370 8.67 -8.54 -4.35
C ASP A 370 9.36 -7.63 -3.31
N SER A 371 10.67 -7.47 -3.45
CA SER A 371 11.54 -6.85 -2.45
C SER A 371 12.65 -5.98 -3.06
N PRO A 372 12.86 -4.75 -2.53
CA PRO A 372 14.04 -3.95 -2.83
C PRO A 372 15.31 -4.46 -2.10
N GLY A 373 15.19 -5.53 -1.32
CA GLY A 373 16.24 -6.06 -0.46
C GLY A 373 16.20 -5.46 0.95
N GLY A 374 17.36 -5.40 1.61
CA GLY A 374 17.49 -4.95 2.99
C GLY A 374 18.71 -5.58 3.66
N SER A 375 18.53 -6.12 4.87
CA SER A 375 19.62 -6.77 5.62
C SER A 375 20.24 -7.94 4.86
N ALA A 376 21.56 -7.88 4.68
CA ALA A 376 22.31 -8.97 4.07
C ALA A 376 22.43 -10.21 4.98
N PHE A 377 22.37 -10.02 6.31
CA PHE A 377 22.37 -11.14 7.25
C PHE A 377 21.07 -11.93 7.14
N ALA A 378 19.92 -11.24 7.17
CA ALA A 378 18.62 -11.84 6.92
C ALA A 378 18.57 -12.56 5.55
N ALA A 379 19.11 -11.93 4.50
CA ALA A 379 19.17 -12.53 3.17
C ALA A 379 19.98 -13.83 3.15
N ASP A 380 21.15 -13.85 3.81
CA ASP A 380 21.97 -15.05 3.88
C ASP A 380 21.32 -16.17 4.70
N LEU A 381 20.61 -15.84 5.78
CA LEU A 381 19.84 -16.82 6.57
C LEU A 381 18.76 -17.49 5.71
N VAL A 382 18.01 -16.71 4.95
CA VAL A 382 16.99 -17.22 4.01
C VAL A 382 17.63 -18.08 2.93
N ARG A 383 18.72 -17.60 2.32
CA ARG A 383 19.48 -18.33 1.28
C ARG A 383 19.94 -19.70 1.78
N GLN A 384 20.46 -19.79 3.01
CA GLN A 384 20.88 -21.06 3.61
C GLN A 384 19.72 -22.08 3.71
N GLU A 385 18.52 -21.64 4.07
CA GLU A 385 17.35 -22.52 4.14
C GLU A 385 16.83 -22.93 2.75
N LEU A 386 16.97 -22.08 1.73
CA LEU A 386 16.66 -22.43 0.33
C LEU A 386 17.63 -23.50 -0.18
N LEU A 387 18.94 -23.33 0.05
CA LEU A 387 19.94 -24.35 -0.30
C LEU A 387 19.71 -25.67 0.43
N ALA A 388 19.35 -25.62 1.71
CA ALA A 388 18.97 -26.82 2.46
C ALA A 388 17.73 -27.52 1.85
N THR A 389 16.79 -26.75 1.30
CA THR A 389 15.60 -27.27 0.59
C THR A 389 16.00 -28.00 -0.70
N GLN A 390 16.88 -27.38 -1.50
CA GLN A 390 17.42 -28.01 -2.71
C GLN A 390 18.23 -29.28 -2.39
N ALA A 391 19.02 -29.26 -1.31
CA ALA A 391 19.80 -30.42 -0.88
C ALA A 391 18.96 -31.64 -0.45
N GLU A 392 17.70 -31.43 -0.04
CA GLU A 392 16.72 -32.49 0.23
C GLU A 392 15.99 -32.97 -1.03
N GLY A 393 16.34 -32.44 -2.21
CA GLY A 393 15.75 -32.81 -3.49
C GLY A 393 14.41 -32.12 -3.79
N ILE A 394 14.08 -31.05 -3.07
CA ILE A 394 12.90 -30.22 -3.35
C ILE A 394 13.35 -29.05 -4.21
N PRO A 395 12.93 -28.96 -5.49
CA PRO A 395 13.32 -27.86 -6.36
C PRO A 395 12.81 -26.52 -5.83
N VAL A 396 13.66 -25.49 -5.93
CA VAL A 396 13.37 -24.10 -5.60
C VAL A 396 13.38 -23.29 -6.88
N VAL A 397 12.21 -22.77 -7.27
CA VAL A 397 12.04 -21.88 -8.42
C VAL A 397 11.66 -20.49 -7.93
N VAL A 398 12.30 -19.46 -8.47
CA VAL A 398 12.00 -18.07 -8.12
C VAL A 398 11.08 -17.45 -9.16
N SER A 399 10.08 -16.70 -8.69
CA SER A 399 9.28 -15.78 -9.50
C SER A 399 9.49 -14.36 -8.98
N MET A 400 10.05 -13.48 -9.80
CA MET A 400 10.25 -12.08 -9.44
C MET A 400 9.01 -11.24 -9.79
N GLY A 401 8.53 -10.46 -8.84
CA GLY A 401 7.46 -9.48 -8.99
C GLY A 401 7.95 -8.13 -9.48
N THR A 402 7.43 -7.04 -8.91
CA THR A 402 7.78 -5.68 -9.31
C THR A 402 9.26 -5.44 -9.11
N VAL A 403 9.78 -5.85 -7.95
CA VAL A 403 11.18 -5.67 -7.59
C VAL A 403 11.75 -6.95 -6.99
N ALA A 404 12.94 -7.35 -7.40
CA ALA A 404 13.74 -8.40 -6.76
C ALA A 404 15.22 -8.00 -6.82
N ALA A 405 15.58 -6.95 -6.08
CA ALA A 405 16.87 -6.29 -6.18
C ALA A 405 17.65 -6.37 -4.85
N SER A 406 18.98 -6.22 -4.90
CA SER A 406 19.83 -6.22 -3.70
C SER A 406 19.64 -7.53 -2.90
N GLY A 407 19.31 -7.46 -1.60
CA GLY A 407 18.95 -8.65 -0.80
C GLY A 407 17.82 -9.51 -1.38
N GLY A 408 16.92 -8.95 -2.21
CA GLY A 408 15.92 -9.72 -2.95
C GLY A 408 16.54 -10.57 -4.06
N TYR A 409 17.58 -10.09 -4.74
CA TYR A 409 18.35 -10.89 -5.69
C TYR A 409 19.28 -11.88 -4.98
N TRP A 410 19.79 -11.54 -3.80
CA TRP A 410 20.62 -12.43 -2.98
C TRP A 410 19.92 -13.76 -2.67
N ILE A 411 18.63 -13.71 -2.30
CA ILE A 411 17.84 -14.92 -2.02
C ILE A 411 17.34 -15.62 -3.28
N ALA A 412 17.57 -15.04 -4.46
CA ALA A 412 17.18 -15.62 -5.75
C ALA A 412 18.35 -16.32 -6.46
N ALA A 413 19.57 -15.82 -6.28
CA ALA A 413 20.71 -16.07 -7.16
C ALA A 413 21.10 -17.55 -7.33
N GLU A 414 20.86 -18.40 -6.32
CA GLU A 414 21.22 -19.83 -6.32
C GLU A 414 19.99 -20.75 -6.44
N ALA A 415 18.82 -20.21 -6.78
CA ALA A 415 17.65 -21.03 -7.09
C ALA A 415 17.90 -21.90 -8.33
N ASP A 416 17.16 -23.01 -8.45
CA ASP A 416 17.30 -23.94 -9.57
C ASP A 416 16.86 -23.32 -10.90
N GLU A 417 15.96 -22.34 -10.83
CA GLU A 417 15.47 -21.55 -11.97
C GLU A 417 14.89 -20.21 -11.49
N ILE A 418 15.13 -19.14 -12.26
CA ILE A 418 14.69 -17.79 -11.97
C ILE A 418 13.85 -17.24 -13.11
N TRP A 419 12.58 -16.94 -12.81
CA TRP A 419 11.65 -16.26 -13.70
C TRP A 419 11.47 -14.80 -13.29
N ALA A 420 11.49 -13.89 -14.25
CA ALA A 420 11.18 -12.49 -14.03
C ALA A 420 10.21 -11.97 -15.09
N GLU A 421 9.38 -11.00 -14.73
CA GLU A 421 8.60 -10.28 -15.74
C GLU A 421 9.54 -9.37 -16.55
N PRO A 422 9.24 -9.06 -17.83
CA PRO A 422 10.05 -8.15 -18.62
C PRO A 422 10.29 -6.80 -17.93
N THR A 423 9.28 -6.34 -17.18
CA THR A 423 9.27 -5.08 -16.42
C THR A 423 9.72 -5.20 -14.97
N THR A 424 10.12 -6.38 -14.48
CA THR A 424 10.70 -6.53 -13.14
C THR A 424 11.94 -5.65 -13.01
N ILE A 425 12.13 -5.05 -11.84
CA ILE A 425 13.37 -4.37 -11.46
C ILE A 425 14.22 -5.31 -10.59
N THR A 426 15.40 -5.72 -11.07
CA THR A 426 16.28 -6.68 -10.39
C THR A 426 17.75 -6.26 -10.45
N GLY A 427 18.67 -7.16 -10.08
CA GLY A 427 20.08 -6.87 -9.91
C GLY A 427 20.33 -6.06 -8.65
N SER A 428 20.89 -4.85 -8.79
CA SER A 428 21.42 -4.03 -7.69
C SER A 428 22.41 -4.80 -6.80
N ILE A 429 23.25 -5.63 -7.44
CA ILE A 429 24.28 -6.44 -6.78
C ILE A 429 25.38 -5.49 -6.30
N GLY A 430 25.27 -5.06 -5.05
CA GLY A 430 26.11 -4.04 -4.44
C GLY A 430 25.74 -3.84 -2.99
N VAL A 431 26.65 -3.28 -2.21
CA VAL A 431 26.54 -3.21 -0.75
C VAL A 431 26.84 -1.80 -0.29
N PHE A 432 26.07 -1.32 0.68
CA PHE A 432 26.38 -0.10 1.39
C PHE A 432 26.07 -0.24 2.88
N GLY A 433 26.71 0.60 3.68
CA GLY A 433 26.44 0.85 5.08
C GLY A 433 26.52 2.34 5.34
N MET A 434 25.75 2.82 6.30
CA MET A 434 25.65 4.24 6.62
C MET A 434 25.51 4.41 8.12
N VAL A 435 26.33 5.28 8.71
CA VAL A 435 26.29 5.57 10.15
C VAL A 435 26.23 7.08 10.33
N PRO A 436 25.13 7.63 10.88
CA PRO A 436 25.08 9.03 11.25
C PRO A 436 25.75 9.26 12.61
N THR A 437 26.45 10.37 12.77
CA THR A 437 26.95 10.87 14.06
C THR A 437 26.51 12.32 14.28
N PHE A 438 26.28 12.69 15.54
CA PHE A 438 25.60 13.90 15.99
C PHE A 438 26.45 14.73 16.94
N GLU A 439 27.74 14.43 17.06
CA GLU A 439 28.68 15.12 17.94
C GLU A 439 28.71 16.65 17.70
N ASP A 440 28.66 17.07 16.43
CA ASP A 440 28.71 18.49 16.08
C ASP A 440 27.34 19.17 16.28
N THR A 441 26.24 18.44 16.08
CA THR A 441 24.89 18.86 16.46
C THR A 441 24.81 19.11 17.97
N LEU A 442 25.29 18.16 18.76
CA LEU A 442 25.29 18.24 20.22
C LEU A 442 26.20 19.36 20.72
N ALA A 443 27.41 19.48 20.15
CA ALA A 443 28.34 20.55 20.49
C ALA A 443 27.76 21.94 20.19
N ALA A 444 26.97 22.08 19.11
CA ALA A 444 26.31 23.34 18.78
C ALA A 444 25.27 23.80 19.80
N ILE A 445 24.74 22.89 20.63
CA ILE A 445 23.81 23.20 21.73
C ILE A 445 24.45 23.07 23.12
N GLY A 446 25.79 23.00 23.18
CA GLY A 446 26.55 22.94 24.44
C GLY A 446 26.56 21.56 25.11
N ILE A 447 26.20 20.49 24.40
CA ILE A 447 26.30 19.11 24.89
C ILE A 447 27.58 18.50 24.34
N HIS A 448 28.42 17.99 25.24
CA HIS A 448 29.69 17.36 24.90
C HIS A 448 29.76 15.96 25.49
N ASN A 449 30.48 15.08 24.80
CA ASN A 449 30.79 13.73 25.26
C ASN A 449 32.32 13.62 25.46
N ASP A 450 32.74 13.14 26.63
CA ASP A 450 34.14 12.85 26.97
C ASP A 450 34.21 11.58 27.83
N GLY A 451 35.33 10.87 27.75
CA GLY A 451 35.55 9.63 28.48
C GLY A 451 36.76 8.85 27.99
N VAL A 452 36.96 7.67 28.59
CA VAL A 452 38.08 6.78 28.28
C VAL A 452 37.59 5.44 27.76
N GLY A 453 38.34 4.88 26.81
CA GLY A 453 38.11 3.54 26.27
C GLY A 453 39.36 2.69 26.43
N THR A 454 39.20 1.40 26.67
CA THR A 454 40.32 0.45 26.74
C THR A 454 40.88 0.09 25.36
N SER A 455 40.22 0.53 24.29
CA SER A 455 40.55 0.24 22.89
C SER A 455 40.02 1.35 21.97
N PRO A 456 40.63 1.59 20.79
CA PRO A 456 40.09 2.49 19.76
C PRO A 456 38.67 2.13 19.26
N PHE A 457 38.22 0.91 19.53
CA PHE A 457 36.86 0.44 19.19
C PHE A 457 35.84 0.62 20.31
N ALA A 458 36.29 0.97 21.52
CA ALA A 458 35.40 1.20 22.65
C ALA A 458 34.49 2.41 22.36
N GLY A 459 33.22 2.13 22.08
CA GLY A 459 32.23 3.14 21.67
C GLY A 459 32.29 3.53 20.19
N ALA A 460 32.89 2.72 19.31
CA ALA A 460 33.00 3.01 17.88
C ALA A 460 31.65 3.15 17.14
N LEU A 461 30.58 2.54 17.66
CA LEU A 461 29.22 2.63 17.10
C LEU A 461 28.32 3.64 17.84
N ARG A 462 28.91 4.45 18.74
CA ARG A 462 28.16 5.51 19.40
C ARG A 462 27.92 6.64 18.42
N LEU A 463 26.68 7.11 18.34
CA LEU A 463 26.29 8.18 17.43
C LEU A 463 26.59 9.57 17.98
N ASP A 464 26.98 9.71 19.25
CA ASP A 464 27.22 10.98 19.94
C ASP A 464 28.70 11.37 20.01
N ARG A 465 29.54 10.76 19.17
CA ARG A 465 30.98 11.04 19.08
C ARG A 465 31.47 10.83 17.65
N PRO A 466 32.59 11.46 17.26
CA PRO A 466 33.20 11.20 15.96
C PRO A 466 33.52 9.72 15.77
N MET A 467 33.29 9.22 14.55
CA MET A 467 33.76 7.90 14.15
C MET A 467 35.29 7.92 14.01
N SER A 468 35.96 6.96 14.66
CA SER A 468 37.42 6.83 14.55
C SER A 468 37.82 6.21 13.22
N GLU A 469 38.95 6.62 12.64
CA GLU A 469 39.44 6.02 11.39
C GLU A 469 39.61 4.49 11.46
N PRO A 470 40.11 3.89 12.57
CA PRO A 470 40.17 2.43 12.69
C PRO A 470 38.79 1.77 12.61
N ALA A 471 37.76 2.39 13.20
CA ALA A 471 36.38 1.89 13.10
C ALA A 471 35.86 2.01 11.66
N ALA A 472 36.07 3.15 11.00
CA ALA A 472 35.69 3.36 9.60
C ALA A 472 36.35 2.32 8.68
N ARG A 473 37.66 2.05 8.84
CA ARG A 473 38.36 1.01 8.07
C ARG A 473 37.80 -0.40 8.33
N LEU A 474 37.42 -0.71 9.57
CA LEU A 474 36.82 -2.00 9.90
C LEU A 474 35.45 -2.18 9.23
N ILE A 475 34.61 -1.14 9.26
CA ILE A 475 33.29 -1.18 8.61
C ILE A 475 33.45 -1.27 7.09
N GLN A 476 34.33 -0.46 6.47
CA GLN A 476 34.60 -0.56 5.03
C GLN A 476 35.11 -1.96 4.65
N GLY A 477 36.05 -2.53 5.40
CA GLY A 477 36.55 -3.89 5.13
C GLY A 477 35.44 -4.96 5.22
N SER A 478 34.45 -4.75 6.08
CA SER A 478 33.27 -5.61 6.18
C SER A 478 32.35 -5.45 4.97
N VAL A 479 32.11 -4.22 4.51
CA VAL A 479 31.37 -3.93 3.28
C VAL A 479 32.06 -4.53 2.05
N ASP A 480 33.39 -4.41 1.96
CA ASP A 480 34.18 -5.00 0.87
C ASP A 480 34.09 -6.54 0.89
N ASN A 481 34.13 -7.16 2.07
CA ASN A 481 33.95 -8.60 2.21
C ASN A 481 32.55 -9.03 1.77
N LEU A 482 31.53 -8.30 2.20
CA LEU A 482 30.14 -8.61 1.87
C LEU A 482 29.88 -8.46 0.36
N TYR A 483 30.47 -7.46 -0.29
CA TYR A 483 30.43 -7.32 -1.73
C TYR A 483 31.08 -8.50 -2.45
N ARG A 484 32.29 -8.90 -2.03
CA ARG A 484 32.95 -10.09 -2.61
C ARG A 484 32.10 -11.35 -2.46
N ARG A 485 31.50 -11.57 -1.28
CA ARG A 485 30.56 -12.68 -1.06
C ARG A 485 29.37 -12.61 -2.02
N PHE A 486 28.80 -11.42 -2.21
CA PHE A 486 27.66 -11.24 -3.10
C PHE A 486 28.02 -11.55 -4.56
N VAL A 487 29.15 -11.05 -5.05
CA VAL A 487 29.59 -11.39 -6.41
C VAL A 487 29.87 -12.90 -6.52
N SER A 488 30.51 -13.51 -5.52
CA SER A 488 30.80 -14.96 -5.52
C SER A 488 29.57 -15.86 -5.46
N LEU A 489 28.53 -15.49 -4.70
CA LEU A 489 27.29 -16.29 -4.65
C LEU A 489 26.53 -16.19 -5.98
N VAL A 490 26.50 -15.01 -6.60
CA VAL A 490 25.87 -14.84 -7.92
C VAL A 490 26.66 -15.61 -8.98
N ALA A 491 27.99 -15.53 -8.95
CA ALA A 491 28.87 -16.32 -9.81
C ALA A 491 28.59 -17.83 -9.69
N THR A 492 28.48 -18.34 -8.46
CA THR A 492 28.14 -19.75 -8.20
C THR A 492 26.75 -20.11 -8.72
N GLY A 493 25.73 -19.34 -8.34
CA GLY A 493 24.34 -19.67 -8.67
C GLY A 493 23.97 -19.50 -10.14
N ARG A 494 24.71 -18.66 -10.87
CA ARG A 494 24.48 -18.36 -12.29
C ARG A 494 25.51 -18.98 -13.23
N ASP A 495 26.42 -19.80 -12.70
CA ASP A 495 27.53 -20.43 -13.44
C ASP A 495 28.34 -19.40 -14.27
N MET A 496 28.77 -18.33 -13.60
CA MET A 496 29.50 -17.22 -14.20
C MET A 496 30.84 -16.99 -13.51
N ASP A 497 31.82 -16.47 -14.26
CA ASP A 497 33.06 -15.97 -13.65
C ASP A 497 32.80 -14.77 -12.75
N VAL A 498 33.47 -14.70 -11.61
CA VAL A 498 33.40 -13.58 -10.64
C VAL A 498 33.66 -12.23 -11.32
N ALA A 499 34.60 -12.16 -12.26
CA ALA A 499 34.91 -10.93 -13.00
C ALA A 499 33.76 -10.50 -13.92
N THR A 500 33.07 -11.46 -14.54
CA THR A 500 31.88 -11.19 -15.37
C THR A 500 30.75 -10.63 -14.51
N VAL A 501 30.49 -11.26 -13.37
CA VAL A 501 29.48 -10.78 -12.42
C VAL A 501 29.82 -9.39 -11.91
N ASP A 502 31.08 -9.14 -11.50
CA ASP A 502 31.52 -7.82 -11.06
C ASP A 502 31.26 -6.75 -12.13
N GLY A 503 31.54 -7.04 -13.40
CA GLY A 503 31.31 -6.14 -14.53
C GLY A 503 29.84 -5.76 -14.78
N ILE A 504 28.89 -6.66 -14.48
CA ILE A 504 27.45 -6.39 -14.59
C ILE A 504 26.80 -6.00 -13.25
N ALA A 505 27.54 -6.07 -12.15
CA ALA A 505 27.11 -5.75 -10.80
C ALA A 505 27.31 -4.26 -10.49
N GLN A 506 28.29 -3.94 -9.63
CA GLN A 506 28.57 -2.57 -9.16
C GLN A 506 27.34 -1.80 -8.63
N GLY A 507 26.34 -2.50 -8.08
CA GLY A 507 25.09 -1.93 -7.59
C GLY A 507 24.06 -1.57 -8.66
N ARG A 508 24.33 -1.89 -9.94
CA ARG A 508 23.49 -1.50 -11.08
C ARG A 508 22.15 -2.22 -11.09
N VAL A 509 21.11 -1.46 -11.37
CA VAL A 509 19.73 -1.96 -11.52
C VAL A 509 19.48 -2.36 -12.97
N TRP A 510 18.81 -3.49 -13.16
CA TRP A 510 18.44 -4.02 -14.47
C TRP A 510 16.93 -4.30 -14.54
N THR A 511 16.33 -4.14 -15.72
CA THR A 511 15.00 -4.71 -15.97
C THR A 511 15.08 -6.24 -16.09
N GLY A 512 13.96 -6.96 -15.95
CA GLY A 512 13.94 -8.41 -16.12
C GLY A 512 14.44 -8.84 -17.51
N ARG A 513 14.07 -8.09 -18.56
CA ARG A 513 14.60 -8.32 -19.92
C ARG A 513 16.11 -8.11 -20.02
N GLN A 514 16.64 -7.03 -19.44
CA GLN A 514 18.09 -6.79 -19.39
C GLN A 514 18.83 -7.82 -18.53
N ALA A 515 18.20 -8.30 -17.47
CA ALA A 515 18.75 -9.34 -16.61
C ALA A 515 18.85 -10.67 -17.35
N LEU A 516 17.87 -11.03 -18.19
CA LEU A 516 17.91 -12.22 -19.04
C LEU A 516 19.08 -12.15 -20.03
N GLU A 517 19.23 -11.00 -20.72
CA GLU A 517 20.34 -10.76 -21.66
C GLU A 517 21.73 -10.93 -21.01
N ARG A 518 21.81 -10.80 -19.68
CA ARG A 518 23.04 -10.91 -18.89
C ARG A 518 23.16 -12.22 -18.12
N GLY A 519 22.20 -13.14 -18.25
CA GLY A 519 22.13 -14.42 -17.55
C GLY A 519 21.82 -14.32 -16.05
N LEU A 520 21.41 -13.14 -15.55
CA LEU A 520 21.01 -12.95 -14.16
C LEU A 520 19.65 -13.61 -13.84
N VAL A 521 18.83 -13.88 -14.85
CA VAL A 521 17.60 -14.67 -14.77
C VAL A 521 17.58 -15.69 -15.90
N ASP A 522 16.79 -16.76 -15.76
CA ASP A 522 16.72 -17.85 -16.73
C ASP A 522 15.66 -17.60 -17.80
N HIS A 523 14.50 -17.10 -17.39
CA HIS A 523 13.34 -16.95 -18.26
C HIS A 523 12.53 -15.68 -17.96
N LEU A 524 11.80 -15.22 -18.98
CA LEU A 524 10.78 -14.20 -18.81
C LEU A 524 9.41 -14.85 -18.63
N GLY A 525 8.67 -14.45 -17.60
CA GLY A 525 7.32 -14.92 -17.35
C GLY A 525 6.81 -14.61 -15.95
N ASN A 526 5.55 -14.98 -15.72
CA ASN A 526 4.79 -14.66 -14.51
C ASN A 526 4.89 -15.78 -13.45
N LEU A 527 4.09 -15.65 -12.39
CA LEU A 527 4.01 -16.67 -11.33
C LEU A 527 3.55 -18.04 -11.84
N ASP A 528 2.60 -18.09 -12.77
CA ASP A 528 2.09 -19.36 -13.32
C ASP A 528 3.18 -20.11 -14.09
N ALA A 529 4.01 -19.39 -14.85
CA ALA A 529 5.16 -19.97 -15.54
C ALA A 529 6.18 -20.56 -14.56
N ALA A 530 6.48 -19.85 -13.47
CA ALA A 530 7.36 -20.34 -12.41
C ALA A 530 6.79 -21.57 -11.69
N VAL A 531 5.47 -21.61 -11.44
CA VAL A 531 4.77 -22.77 -10.87
C VAL A 531 4.83 -23.97 -11.81
N ALA A 532 4.61 -23.76 -13.11
CA ALA A 532 4.70 -24.82 -14.10
C ALA A 532 6.14 -25.36 -14.21
N ALA A 533 7.15 -24.49 -14.18
CA ALA A 533 8.55 -24.89 -14.15
C ALA A 533 8.91 -25.69 -12.89
N ALA A 534 8.41 -25.27 -11.72
CA ALA A 534 8.60 -25.99 -10.46
C ALA A 534 7.96 -27.39 -10.49
N ALA A 535 6.75 -27.50 -11.05
CA ALA A 535 6.07 -28.77 -11.22
C ALA A 535 6.81 -29.71 -12.19
N HIS A 536 7.29 -29.17 -13.32
CA HIS A 536 8.12 -29.91 -14.27
C HIS A 536 9.40 -30.45 -13.62
N ARG A 537 10.12 -29.61 -12.86
CA ARG A 537 11.34 -30.00 -12.12
C ARG A 537 11.07 -31.05 -11.05
N ALA A 538 9.89 -31.01 -10.43
CA ALA A 538 9.45 -32.02 -9.47
C ALA A 538 8.91 -33.30 -10.13
N GLY A 539 8.80 -33.36 -11.46
CA GLY A 539 8.27 -34.51 -12.18
C GLY A 539 6.77 -34.75 -11.92
N VAL A 540 6.00 -33.69 -11.68
CA VAL A 540 4.55 -33.79 -11.40
C VAL A 540 3.73 -33.02 -12.44
N GLU A 541 2.76 -33.71 -13.05
CA GLU A 541 1.87 -33.10 -14.06
C GLU A 541 0.55 -32.63 -13.44
N ASN A 542 0.02 -33.36 -12.47
CA ASN A 542 -1.29 -33.12 -11.87
C ASN A 542 -1.16 -32.64 -10.41
N TYR A 543 -0.92 -31.36 -10.21
CA TYR A 543 -0.57 -30.79 -8.90
C TYR A 543 -1.57 -29.72 -8.40
N GLU A 544 -1.49 -29.44 -7.10
CA GLU A 544 -2.20 -28.34 -6.44
C GLU A 544 -1.18 -27.29 -6.00
N THR A 545 -1.46 -26.01 -6.24
CA THR A 545 -0.69 -24.91 -5.64
C THR A 545 -1.21 -24.61 -4.25
N VAL A 546 -0.32 -24.56 -3.26
CA VAL A 546 -0.69 -24.22 -1.89
C VAL A 546 0.09 -23.01 -1.40
N PRO A 547 -0.57 -21.98 -0.86
CA PRO A 547 0.12 -20.85 -0.27
C PRO A 547 0.81 -21.29 1.03
N ILE A 548 2.07 -20.89 1.20
CA ILE A 548 2.83 -21.06 2.43
C ILE A 548 2.71 -19.76 3.22
N GLU A 549 1.73 -19.70 4.13
CA GLU A 549 1.50 -18.56 5.01
C GLU A 549 1.90 -18.89 6.47
N PRO A 550 2.27 -17.90 7.28
CA PRO A 550 2.41 -18.09 8.72
C PRO A 550 1.13 -18.67 9.33
N PRO A 551 1.21 -19.64 10.26
CA PRO A 551 0.03 -20.10 10.96
C PRO A 551 -0.53 -18.96 11.82
N LEU A 552 -1.73 -18.49 11.47
CA LEU A 552 -2.42 -17.48 12.27
C LEU A 552 -2.81 -18.05 13.64
N ASP A 553 -2.49 -17.31 14.69
CA ASP A 553 -2.96 -17.66 16.03
C ASP A 553 -4.50 -17.55 16.12
N PHE A 554 -5.09 -18.02 17.22
CA PHE A 554 -6.55 -17.99 17.37
C PHE A 554 -7.13 -16.58 17.29
N ARG A 555 -6.43 -15.60 17.88
CA ARG A 555 -6.87 -14.20 17.91
C ARG A 555 -6.79 -13.59 16.53
N GLU A 556 -5.71 -13.85 15.81
CA GLU A 556 -5.50 -13.40 14.43
C GLU A 556 -6.54 -14.01 13.49
N ARG A 557 -6.83 -15.31 13.63
CA ARG A 557 -7.91 -15.97 12.85
C ARG A 557 -9.27 -15.35 13.12
N PHE A 558 -9.61 -15.11 14.39
CA PHE A 558 -10.87 -14.50 14.76
C PHE A 558 -11.02 -13.09 14.19
N ILE A 559 -9.97 -12.27 14.27
CA ILE A 559 -10.02 -10.89 13.77
C ILE A 559 -10.04 -10.87 12.24
N ARG A 560 -9.22 -11.71 11.58
CA ARG A 560 -9.25 -11.88 10.12
C ARG A 560 -10.65 -12.27 9.66
N GLN A 561 -11.29 -13.25 10.31
CA GLN A 561 -12.63 -13.68 9.96
C GLN A 561 -13.70 -12.61 10.18
N LEU A 562 -13.58 -11.80 11.25
CA LEU A 562 -14.48 -10.67 11.52
C LEU A 562 -14.30 -9.52 10.50
N MET A 563 -13.08 -9.30 10.02
CA MET A 563 -12.79 -8.34 8.95
C MET A 563 -13.27 -8.86 7.59
N GLU A 564 -13.15 -10.17 7.35
CA GLU A 564 -13.57 -10.84 6.13
C GLU A 564 -15.10 -10.99 6.03
N SER A 565 -15.82 -11.10 7.15
CA SER A 565 -17.29 -11.21 7.17
C SER A 565 -18.03 -9.92 6.77
N GLY A 566 -17.32 -8.80 6.60
CA GLY A 566 -17.90 -7.55 6.08
C GLY A 566 -18.88 -6.83 7.03
N GLU A 567 -18.97 -7.25 8.29
CA GLU A 567 -19.90 -6.68 9.27
C GLU A 567 -19.34 -5.47 10.04
N LEU A 568 -18.07 -5.16 9.85
CA LEU A 568 -17.52 -3.84 10.18
C LEU A 568 -17.78 -2.91 8.98
N PRO A 569 -18.52 -1.80 9.15
CA PRO A 569 -18.90 -0.91 8.06
C PRO A 569 -17.68 -0.12 7.59
N LEU A 570 -16.86 -0.74 6.74
CA LEU A 570 -15.74 -0.12 6.06
C LEU A 570 -15.79 -0.41 4.55
N SER A 571 -17.00 -0.58 3.98
CA SER A 571 -17.17 -0.49 2.53
C SER A 571 -17.13 1.00 2.13
N GLY A 572 -16.34 1.34 1.10
CA GLY A 572 -16.23 2.72 0.59
C GLY A 572 -17.55 3.33 0.09
N ARG A 573 -18.63 2.56 -0.02
CA ARG A 573 -19.99 3.08 -0.28
C ARG A 573 -20.64 3.67 0.97
N ASP A 574 -20.33 3.15 2.16
CA ASP A 574 -20.81 3.69 3.43
C ASP A 574 -20.01 4.90 3.90
N SER A 575 -18.75 5.06 3.49
CA SER A 575 -18.00 6.28 3.78
C SER A 575 -18.67 7.50 3.16
N ARG A 576 -19.18 7.42 1.92
CA ARG A 576 -19.95 8.52 1.27
C ARG A 576 -21.31 8.77 1.93
N ARG A 577 -21.98 7.74 2.47
CA ARG A 577 -23.22 7.91 3.25
C ARG A 577 -22.95 8.44 4.66
N LEU A 578 -21.80 8.10 5.24
CA LEU A 578 -21.33 8.60 6.53
C LEU A 578 -20.78 10.02 6.42
N THR A 579 -20.11 10.41 5.32
CA THR A 579 -19.77 11.81 5.04
C THR A 579 -21.01 12.62 4.66
N ALA A 580 -21.93 12.10 3.85
CA ALA A 580 -23.20 12.78 3.57
C ALA A 580 -24.12 12.89 4.81
N ARG A 581 -23.99 11.99 5.79
CA ARG A 581 -24.61 12.13 7.13
C ARG A 581 -23.80 13.03 8.07
N ALA A 582 -22.47 13.03 7.97
CA ALA A 582 -21.58 13.93 8.73
C ALA A 582 -21.68 15.39 8.25
N ASP A 583 -22.18 15.62 7.04
CA ASP A 583 -22.57 16.94 6.53
C ASP A 583 -23.80 17.53 7.25
N THR A 584 -24.44 16.78 8.17
CA THR A 584 -25.34 17.37 9.17
C THR A 584 -24.59 17.67 10.46
N VAL A 585 -23.92 18.83 10.48
CA VAL A 585 -23.07 19.31 11.58
C VAL A 585 -23.79 19.25 12.94
N SER A 586 -23.32 18.39 13.85
CA SER A 586 -23.82 18.32 15.22
C SER A 586 -23.51 19.62 15.99
N HIS A 587 -24.36 19.97 16.97
CA HIS A 587 -24.16 21.15 17.85
C HIS A 587 -22.78 21.19 18.52
N GLU A 588 -22.17 20.03 18.74
CA GLU A 588 -20.87 19.85 19.37
C GLU A 588 -19.70 20.22 18.44
N SER A 589 -19.84 19.94 17.13
CA SER A 589 -18.86 20.33 16.11
C SER A 589 -18.80 21.87 15.93
N LYS A 590 -19.97 22.54 15.93
CA LYS A 590 -20.05 24.01 15.91
C LYS A 590 -19.38 24.64 17.15
N ARG A 591 -19.56 24.04 18.33
CA ARG A 591 -18.88 24.47 19.57
C ARG A 591 -17.36 24.38 19.46
N ASN A 592 -16.86 23.26 18.95
CA ASN A 592 -15.41 23.02 18.84
C ASN A 592 -14.75 23.92 17.79
N GLN A 593 -15.42 24.24 16.68
CA GLN A 593 -14.92 25.20 15.71
C GLN A 593 -14.86 26.62 16.28
N ILE A 594 -15.92 27.09 16.94
CA ILE A 594 -15.94 28.43 17.54
C ILE A 594 -14.86 28.54 18.63
N ALA A 595 -14.71 27.53 19.48
CA ALA A 595 -13.66 27.51 20.49
C ALA A 595 -12.25 27.57 19.87
N ARG A 596 -12.00 26.82 18.78
CA ARG A 596 -10.72 26.85 18.06
C ARG A 596 -10.43 28.22 17.44
N ILE A 597 -11.44 28.86 16.86
CA ILE A 597 -11.30 30.20 16.28
C ILE A 597 -10.97 31.23 17.36
N VAL A 598 -11.66 31.17 18.51
CA VAL A 598 -11.40 32.06 19.64
C VAL A 598 -10.00 31.85 20.21
N VAL A 599 -9.58 30.60 20.42
CA VAL A 599 -8.23 30.27 20.93
C VAL A 599 -7.15 30.73 19.93
N GLY A 600 -7.35 30.49 18.64
CA GLY A 600 -6.41 30.93 17.59
C GLY A 600 -6.29 32.46 17.51
N ALA A 601 -7.41 33.18 17.61
CA ALA A 601 -7.41 34.64 17.61
C ALA A 601 -6.66 35.22 18.83
N VAL A 602 -6.83 34.64 20.01
CA VAL A 602 -6.10 35.11 21.21
C VAL A 602 -4.63 34.74 21.16
N ALA A 603 -4.28 33.56 20.66
CA ALA A 603 -2.88 33.18 20.42
C ALA A 603 -2.19 34.13 19.42
N ALA A 604 -2.95 34.77 18.54
CA ALA A 604 -2.50 35.81 17.62
C ALA A 604 -2.53 37.24 18.21
N GLY A 605 -2.82 37.40 19.52
CA GLY A 605 -2.76 38.69 20.22
C GLY A 605 -4.07 39.50 20.23
N CYS A 606 -5.19 38.94 19.78
CA CYS A 606 -6.47 39.67 19.78
C CYS A 606 -7.10 39.75 21.18
N GLU A 607 -7.20 40.97 21.75
CA GLU A 607 -7.82 41.20 23.06
C GLU A 607 -9.35 41.38 23.01
N ARG A 608 -9.91 41.70 21.83
CA ARG A 608 -11.35 41.88 21.59
C ARG A 608 -11.80 41.07 20.39
N ILE A 609 -12.87 40.30 20.53
CA ILE A 609 -13.40 39.42 19.49
C ILE A 609 -14.87 39.76 19.25
N LEU A 610 -15.19 40.16 18.01
CA LEU A 610 -16.55 40.48 17.58
C LEU A 610 -17.23 39.23 17.04
N VAL A 611 -18.40 38.89 17.59
CA VAL A 611 -19.19 37.74 17.15
C VAL A 611 -20.66 38.14 16.92
N PRO A 612 -21.34 37.56 15.90
CA PRO A 612 -22.76 37.79 15.70
C PRO A 612 -23.59 37.18 16.86
N TRP A 613 -24.83 37.65 16.98
CA TRP A 613 -25.70 37.37 18.15
C TRP A 613 -25.89 35.87 18.47
N GLU A 614 -26.07 35.00 17.46
CA GLU A 614 -26.31 33.57 17.68
C GLU A 614 -25.09 32.78 18.24
N PRO A 615 -23.87 32.89 17.68
CA PRO A 615 -22.71 32.17 18.24
C PRO A 615 -22.14 32.75 19.54
N ARG A 616 -22.63 33.92 20.01
CA ARG A 616 -22.13 34.63 21.20
C ARG A 616 -22.07 33.76 22.46
N ARG A 617 -23.11 32.98 22.75
CA ARG A 617 -23.16 32.15 23.97
C ARG A 617 -22.06 31.07 23.98
N LEU A 618 -21.70 30.55 22.81
CA LEU A 618 -20.66 29.53 22.68
C LEU A 618 -19.26 30.14 22.82
N ALA A 619 -19.04 31.33 22.26
CA ALA A 619 -17.79 32.06 22.41
C ALA A 619 -17.54 32.49 23.87
N ILE A 620 -18.56 33.00 24.55
CA ILE A 620 -18.46 33.37 25.98
C ILE A 620 -18.16 32.14 26.84
N SER A 621 -18.89 31.04 26.63
CA SER A 621 -18.64 29.80 27.37
C SER A 621 -17.21 29.27 27.17
N ALA A 622 -16.63 29.40 25.96
CA ALA A 622 -15.26 29.00 25.69
C ALA A 622 -14.24 29.89 26.42
N VAL A 623 -14.42 31.22 26.38
CA VAL A 623 -13.54 32.17 27.09
C VAL A 623 -13.59 31.95 28.61
N GLU A 624 -14.79 31.75 29.16
CA GLU A 624 -15.00 31.55 30.60
C GLU A 624 -14.45 30.20 31.09
N HIS A 625 -14.67 29.11 30.35
CA HIS A 625 -14.17 27.78 30.75
C HIS A 625 -12.65 27.64 30.59
N LEU A 626 -12.06 28.31 29.60
CA LEU A 626 -10.62 28.24 29.31
C LEU A 626 -9.82 29.35 30.02
N GLN A 627 -10.47 30.21 30.82
CA GLN A 627 -9.87 31.33 31.54
C GLN A 627 -9.05 32.27 30.64
N ILE A 628 -9.55 32.53 29.43
CA ILE A 628 -8.84 33.34 28.43
C ILE A 628 -9.16 34.82 28.66
N GLY A 629 -8.14 35.68 28.68
CA GLY A 629 -8.26 37.13 28.97
C GLY A 629 -8.80 37.99 27.82
N ALA A 630 -9.79 37.51 27.06
CA ALA A 630 -10.34 38.20 25.89
C ALA A 630 -11.78 38.68 26.12
N LYS A 631 -12.12 39.87 25.59
CA LYS A 631 -13.46 40.45 25.73
C LYS A 631 -14.32 40.19 24.49
N ILE A 632 -15.44 39.49 24.66
CA ILE A 632 -16.39 39.20 23.57
C ILE A 632 -17.39 40.35 23.44
N GLU A 633 -17.46 40.95 22.24
CA GLU A 633 -18.36 42.05 21.92
C GLU A 633 -19.38 41.63 20.87
N GLU A 634 -20.65 41.95 21.13
CA GLU A 634 -21.77 41.54 20.28
C GLU A 634 -22.01 42.56 19.18
N VAL A 635 -22.05 42.08 17.93
CA VAL A 635 -22.48 42.90 16.80
C VAL A 635 -23.86 42.41 16.36
N ARG A 636 -24.86 43.30 16.48
CA ARG A 636 -26.20 43.05 15.97
C ARG A 636 -26.22 43.27 14.46
N THR A 637 -26.27 42.19 13.70
CA THR A 637 -26.58 42.21 12.27
C THR A 637 -27.93 41.51 12.06
N PRO A 638 -28.82 42.04 11.19
CA PRO A 638 -30.04 41.36 10.81
C PRO A 638 -29.67 40.21 9.86
N ILE A 639 -29.56 38.97 10.36
CA ILE A 639 -29.21 37.80 9.55
C ILE A 639 -30.48 36.99 9.26
N THR A 640 -30.82 36.81 7.99
CA THR A 640 -31.63 35.68 7.49
C THR A 640 -30.72 34.70 6.73
N HIS A 641 -31.12 33.44 6.63
CA HIS A 641 -30.26 32.32 6.19
C HIS A 641 -30.07 32.26 4.66
N SER A 642 -29.31 33.19 4.07
CA SER A 642 -28.78 33.02 2.70
C SER A 642 -27.27 33.28 2.62
N ALA A 643 -26.60 32.67 1.63
CA ALA A 643 -25.16 32.86 1.40
C ALA A 643 -24.79 34.33 1.04
N GLN A 644 -25.75 35.10 0.50
CA GLN A 644 -25.58 36.52 0.20
C GLN A 644 -25.55 37.39 1.47
N ASP A 645 -26.23 36.97 2.54
CA ASP A 645 -26.27 37.68 3.83
C ASP A 645 -24.93 37.61 4.59
N THR A 646 -24.13 36.57 4.31
CA THR A 646 -22.79 36.42 4.91
C THR A 646 -21.82 37.50 4.41
N GLN A 647 -21.90 37.85 3.13
CA GLN A 647 -21.03 38.88 2.55
C GLN A 647 -21.40 40.29 3.06
N ALA A 648 -22.71 40.56 3.23
CA ALA A 648 -23.19 41.80 3.83
C ALA A 648 -22.81 41.92 5.32
N ALA A 649 -22.88 40.82 6.09
CA ALA A 649 -22.46 40.79 7.48
C ALA A 649 -20.94 41.04 7.65
N VAL A 650 -20.12 40.48 6.76
CA VAL A 650 -18.66 40.73 6.73
C VAL A 650 -18.35 42.20 6.39
N LEU A 651 -19.12 42.82 5.49
CA LEU A 651 -18.98 44.24 5.15
C LEU A 651 -19.42 45.17 6.30
N ALA A 652 -20.52 44.85 6.99
CA ALA A 652 -20.97 45.60 8.17
C ALA A 652 -19.98 45.49 9.34
N MET A 653 -19.37 44.30 9.52
CA MET A 653 -18.27 44.12 10.48
C MET A 653 -17.04 44.96 10.10
N ARG A 654 -16.73 45.10 8.79
CA ARG A 654 -15.62 45.95 8.33
C ARG A 654 -15.83 47.43 8.62
N GLU A 655 -17.05 47.95 8.47
CA GLU A 655 -17.35 49.37 8.76
C GLU A 655 -17.25 49.71 10.25
N GLN A 656 -17.59 48.77 11.15
CA GLN A 656 -17.46 48.97 12.60
C GLN A 656 -16.02 48.84 13.13
N VAL A 657 -15.09 48.35 12.30
CA VAL A 657 -13.68 48.07 12.66
C VAL A 657 -12.73 49.13 12.09
N ALA A 658 -13.23 50.34 11.78
CA ALA A 658 -12.40 51.49 11.41
C ALA A 658 -11.48 51.90 12.59
N GLY A 659 -10.32 51.23 12.69
CA GLY A 659 -9.31 51.45 13.72
C GLY A 659 -8.52 50.21 14.16
N CYS A 660 -8.92 48.99 13.78
CA CYS A 660 -8.20 47.78 14.18
C CYS A 660 -7.37 47.23 13.01
N SER A 661 -6.07 47.49 13.04
CA SER A 661 -5.11 46.74 12.23
C SER A 661 -5.07 45.31 12.77
N TRP A 662 -5.52 44.33 11.97
CA TRP A 662 -4.98 42.98 11.80
C TRP A 662 -6.08 42.04 11.25
N CYS A 663 -5.72 41.29 10.21
CA CYS A 663 -6.41 40.16 9.55
C CYS A 663 -7.50 40.43 8.49
N TRP A 664 -7.13 40.35 7.19
CA TRP A 664 -7.49 39.21 6.31
C TRP A 664 -6.79 39.36 4.93
N ALA A 665 -5.90 38.43 4.58
CA ALA A 665 -5.32 38.31 3.24
C ALA A 665 -5.73 36.96 2.64
N ALA A 666 -6.68 36.99 1.71
CA ALA A 666 -6.97 35.92 0.76
C ALA A 666 -6.87 36.51 -0.66
N THR A 667 -5.68 36.33 -1.25
CA THR A 667 -5.34 36.19 -2.67
C THR A 667 -6.01 37.07 -3.76
N ALA A 668 -5.20 37.95 -4.36
CA ALA A 668 -5.18 38.29 -5.80
C ALA A 668 -3.71 38.61 -6.23
N PRO A 669 -3.30 38.46 -7.52
CA PRO A 669 -1.89 38.24 -7.89
C PRO A 669 -1.06 39.50 -8.26
N ALA A 670 0.26 39.45 -7.96
CA ALA A 670 1.44 40.22 -8.46
C ALA A 670 1.49 41.75 -8.23
N ALA A 671 2.59 42.50 -8.00
CA ALA A 671 4.05 42.44 -7.72
C ALA A 671 4.49 43.95 -7.51
N PRO A 672 5.77 44.39 -7.32
CA PRO A 672 6.97 43.85 -6.69
C PRO A 672 7.37 44.65 -5.40
N SER A 673 8.51 44.30 -4.80
CA SER A 673 9.06 44.86 -3.55
C SER A 673 9.49 46.36 -3.64
N PRO A 674 9.71 47.05 -2.50
CA PRO A 674 11.02 47.01 -1.84
C PRO A 674 10.98 46.95 -0.28
N ARG A 675 12.04 46.38 0.32
CA ARG A 675 12.41 46.51 1.75
C ARG A 675 12.83 47.97 2.06
N PRO A 676 12.99 48.47 3.32
CA PRO A 676 13.25 47.75 4.58
C PRO A 676 12.60 48.32 5.88
N GLY A 677 12.63 47.53 6.96
CA GLY A 677 12.78 48.07 8.32
C GLY A 677 11.63 47.82 9.32
N ARG A 678 11.96 47.00 10.33
CA ARG A 678 11.45 46.94 11.71
C ARG A 678 9.96 46.57 11.94
N MET A 679 9.78 45.50 12.72
CA MET A 679 8.58 45.16 13.51
C MET A 679 8.16 46.30 14.45
N PRO A 680 6.90 46.32 14.91
CA PRO A 680 6.59 45.69 16.19
C PRO A 680 5.33 44.79 16.21
N CYS A 681 5.46 43.72 16.99
CA CYS A 681 4.50 42.79 17.61
C CYS A 681 3.25 42.38 16.83
#